data_AF-A0A1Q3ZJY9-F1
#
_entry.id   AF-A0A1Q3ZJY9-F1
#
_cell.length_a   1.000
_cell.length_b   1.000
_cell.length_c   1.000
_cell.angle_alpha   90.00
_cell.angle_beta   90.00
_cell.angle_gamma   90.00
#
_symmetry.space_group_name_H-M   'P 1'
#
loop_
_entity.id
_entity.type
_entity.pdbx_description
1 polymer ?
#
loop_
_entity_poly.entity_id
_entity_poly.type
_entity_poly.pdbx_seq_one_letter_code
_entity_poly.pdbx_strand_id
1 'polypeptide(L)'
;MRFVLLFMFLAGAMSLTAQKKVQLKSSMDILIEGVKYKNEKDYDKAEQLFKSVNINDTNYVLAQRELAYLYLVQDKDEQATDVLIELLNYETAFDNRASIYYTLAQSYNGVKNYNKALEILDSGIALYPMNHTLFYMKALTYELQEDFQKAVESYKDALKRNMNYHDAHLRIGILAANEAKYTQALMSLMSCILLKPDGTQSASIVALMEEIADGSFTPEKRNIRLTESGDKFDDINLLFANKVALQPKYKTKFSLPTAYAKQFHLILSNVKYNENDEGFWNQQYLEFFKNVYDAQLLDAMILFSLQSVKAPKTQKVVASKRSVIDNFVKVASDMWSQNNFDQLFDFEGKKQRIAVVYQKTGLVMGKLNNEKKTVGNWYSYHPYGNVRSVKSYNEQGEKNGVHRFYDDFTGKLIEETEYVNGKQSGTQRLYYNTGELSEVYTFKDDQMTDTVYLYYHGGQLKESIPVKEGKRHGVSLMYYENGQIQYKSTFADGKRNGESFAYHVNGNVEIEVNFENNIVNGIKKAYYPDGKTEYEYVFKNDLYEGPFKRFHANGKLEEEGQMKAGKYFGEFKSYYSNGKLFRKAQYDEGGKENGIAEYYDSEGKKYISFDFKKGSVSKVEVFDKGGNSVKTIVKSGKKLKYENYYPTRNLYCEGEIIDDKRSGVWNYYDNYGVLKQTEKYVAGELQDTVFQYFPNGAIQSKTVYNKGVKNGIYLEYNIFGILVHEGMYAGGEPVNDWYTYYDDGTLKGEYAYYDTEKHGYFNTYDVNGRLEDYEIYSKGIIVASVFLDTAGNINQRFGQYNGEISFRDPLNRYNTFTGHYNSGRVNGAGKWVDFENKVISTGTFDNGKREGVWTWFYRDGTVSKKANYKNGKLHGEYFTYHENGKISSKQIYEYGDLQGPVIYYYDNGNKESESYYEDDLKHGKMITYDYGGEIQQIRYYDKGVLLSYTYLDKNGKELPFVEIEKGETSFVVYYQNGNKAVEQKRYNGSLNGTYKEYYADGKLMTECTYFYGELVGSYIQYYPNGNKKSERNYKYGDLDGASYKYYLNGKLKELEEYQMGERNGEAKIFSEKGELLKTYIYYSNTMIDVKK
;
A
#
# COMPACT_ATOMS: atom_id res chain seq x y z
N MET A 1 53.95 2.05 -9.88
CA MET A 1 55.08 1.70 -9.00
C MET A 1 54.71 2.20 -7.60
N ARG A 2 54.46 1.27 -6.67
CA ARG A 2 54.24 1.37 -5.21
C ARG A 2 53.80 2.72 -4.60
N PHE A 3 52.55 2.77 -4.10
CA PHE A 3 52.25 3.43 -2.82
C PHE A 3 51.35 2.54 -1.96
N VAL A 4 51.75 2.44 -0.70
CA VAL A 4 51.38 1.46 0.31
C VAL A 4 50.34 2.06 1.26
N LEU A 5 49.38 1.22 1.61
CA LEU A 5 48.51 1.24 2.79
C LEU A 5 49.01 2.09 3.99
N LEU A 6 48.18 3.03 4.43
CA LEU A 6 48.10 3.42 5.85
C LEU A 6 46.66 3.86 6.18
N PHE A 7 45.81 2.87 6.46
CA PHE A 7 44.54 3.07 7.15
C PHE A 7 44.71 2.40 8.52
N MET A 8 44.86 3.20 9.58
CA MET A 8 44.82 2.69 10.95
C MET A 8 43.95 3.61 11.81
N PHE A 9 42.79 3.06 12.16
CA PHE A 9 42.10 3.14 13.45
C PHE A 9 41.89 4.53 14.10
N LEU A 10 40.65 5.02 13.98
CA LEU A 10 39.92 5.56 15.13
C LEU A 10 38.75 4.63 15.43
N ALA A 11 38.99 3.69 16.35
CA ALA A 11 37.94 2.98 17.06
C ALA A 11 37.35 3.94 18.11
N GLY A 12 36.44 4.80 17.68
CA GLY A 12 35.39 5.33 18.55
C GLY A 12 34.18 4.41 18.40
N ALA A 13 33.57 3.99 19.51
CA ALA A 13 32.46 3.07 19.54
C ALA A 13 31.31 3.50 18.61
N MET A 14 31.32 3.01 17.37
CA MET A 14 30.12 2.93 16.56
C MET A 14 29.27 1.86 17.22
N SER A 15 28.18 2.27 17.86
CA SER A 15 27.02 1.41 18.03
C SER A 15 26.74 0.81 16.65
N LEU A 16 27.07 -0.47 16.48
CA LEU A 16 26.60 -1.29 15.38
C LEU A 16 25.07 -1.32 15.49
N THR A 17 24.39 -0.33 14.91
CA THR A 17 23.03 -0.54 14.43
C THR A 17 23.17 -1.60 13.36
N ALA A 18 22.80 -2.83 13.70
CA ALA A 18 22.80 -3.92 12.75
C ALA A 18 21.78 -3.55 11.67
N GLN A 19 22.27 -3.07 10.51
CA GLN A 19 21.45 -2.92 9.30
C GLN A 19 20.71 -4.25 9.10
N LYS A 20 19.37 -4.19 9.08
CA LYS A 20 18.54 -5.38 8.89
C LYS A 20 18.89 -5.94 7.51
N LYS A 21 19.61 -7.05 7.44
CA LYS A 21 19.84 -7.69 6.14
C LYS A 21 18.49 -8.17 5.60
N VAL A 22 18.04 -7.59 4.49
CA VAL A 22 16.86 -8.07 3.75
C VAL A 22 16.97 -9.59 3.57
N GLN A 23 15.95 -10.30 4.03
CA GLN A 23 15.90 -11.76 3.95
C GLN A 23 15.78 -12.16 2.48
N LEU A 24 16.75 -12.90 1.95
CA LEU A 24 16.81 -13.30 0.53
C LEU A 24 15.71 -14.30 0.12
N LYS A 25 14.82 -14.69 1.04
CA LYS A 25 13.85 -15.79 0.89
C LYS A 25 12.44 -15.24 1.05
N SER A 26 11.53 -15.63 0.15
CA SER A 26 10.13 -15.16 0.20
C SER A 26 9.41 -15.74 1.42
N SER A 27 8.41 -15.02 1.95
CA SER A 27 7.61 -15.49 3.08
C SER A 27 6.85 -16.79 2.80
N MET A 28 6.49 -17.06 1.53
CA MET A 28 5.90 -18.34 1.13
C MET A 28 6.90 -19.49 1.25
N ASP A 29 8.17 -19.27 0.88
CA ASP A 29 9.21 -20.29 1.05
C ASP A 29 9.51 -20.53 2.53
N ILE A 30 9.42 -19.49 3.37
CA ILE A 30 9.53 -19.59 4.84
C ILE A 30 8.39 -20.44 5.40
N LEU A 31 7.14 -20.21 4.97
CA LEU A 31 5.97 -20.99 5.37
C LEU A 31 6.10 -22.47 5.00
N ILE A 32 6.46 -22.77 3.75
CA ILE A 32 6.62 -24.16 3.26
C ILE A 32 7.67 -24.90 4.10
N GLU A 33 8.78 -24.23 4.40
CA GLU A 33 9.84 -24.81 5.24
C GLU A 33 9.38 -24.96 6.71
N GLY A 34 8.65 -23.99 7.26
CA GLY A 34 8.12 -24.06 8.62
C GLY A 34 7.14 -25.22 8.81
N VAL A 35 6.22 -25.41 7.85
CA VAL A 35 5.28 -26.55 7.87
C VAL A 35 6.01 -27.89 7.76
N LYS A 36 7.08 -27.96 6.95
CA LYS A 36 7.93 -29.15 6.86
C LYS A 36 8.55 -29.49 8.23
N TYR A 37 9.19 -28.53 8.90
CA TYR A 37 9.80 -28.76 10.22
C TYR A 37 8.77 -29.10 11.29
N LYS A 38 7.58 -28.49 11.26
CA LYS A 38 6.46 -28.85 12.15
C LYS A 38 6.07 -30.32 11.98
N ASN A 39 5.97 -30.82 10.74
CA ASN A 39 5.64 -32.22 10.47
C ASN A 39 6.77 -33.18 10.88
N GLU A 40 8.03 -32.73 10.82
CA GLU A 40 9.21 -33.45 11.31
C GLU A 40 9.37 -33.36 12.85
N LYS A 41 8.48 -32.63 13.54
CA LYS A 41 8.50 -32.34 14.97
C LYS A 41 9.70 -31.51 15.45
N ASP A 42 10.38 -30.81 14.54
CA ASP A 42 11.37 -29.79 14.85
C ASP A 42 10.65 -28.45 15.10
N TYR A 43 9.98 -28.39 16.25
CA TYR A 43 9.06 -27.29 16.57
C TYR A 43 9.78 -25.95 16.76
N ASP A 44 11.01 -25.96 17.27
CA ASP A 44 11.79 -24.74 17.49
C ASP A 44 12.11 -24.04 16.16
N LYS A 45 12.52 -24.80 15.13
CA LYS A 45 12.75 -24.23 13.79
C LYS A 45 11.47 -23.76 13.13
N ALA A 46 10.38 -24.53 13.24
CA ALA A 46 9.09 -24.13 12.70
C ALA A 46 8.60 -22.82 13.32
N GLU A 47 8.71 -22.70 14.65
CA GLU A 47 8.36 -21.49 15.40
C GLU A 47 9.19 -20.28 14.94
N GLN A 48 10.52 -20.43 14.81
CA GLN A 48 11.40 -19.37 14.33
C GLN A 48 11.05 -18.91 12.92
N LEU A 49 10.73 -19.85 12.02
CA LEU A 49 10.33 -19.54 10.65
C LEU A 49 9.00 -18.77 10.61
N PHE A 50 7.95 -19.26 11.30
CA PHE A 50 6.67 -18.57 11.31
C PHE A 50 6.75 -17.17 11.94
N LYS A 51 7.53 -17.01 13.03
CA LYS A 51 7.78 -15.69 13.65
C LYS A 51 8.63 -14.74 12.80
N SER A 52 9.36 -15.25 11.81
CA SER A 52 10.19 -14.42 10.93
C SER A 52 9.40 -13.72 9.82
N VAL A 53 8.16 -14.14 9.57
CA VAL A 53 7.29 -13.47 8.60
C VAL A 53 6.84 -12.13 9.19
N ASN A 54 7.17 -11.04 8.49
CA ASN A 54 6.85 -9.68 8.92
C ASN A 54 5.33 -9.50 9.08
N ILE A 55 4.88 -8.71 10.07
CA ILE A 55 3.46 -8.35 10.26
C ILE A 55 2.82 -7.71 9.03
N ASN A 56 3.62 -7.05 8.21
CA ASN A 56 3.18 -6.39 6.98
C ASN A 56 3.14 -7.32 5.77
N ASP A 57 3.67 -8.54 5.91
CA ASP A 57 3.68 -9.54 4.85
C ASP A 57 2.30 -10.17 4.70
N THR A 58 1.88 -10.45 3.47
CA THR A 58 0.55 -11.05 3.23
C THR A 58 0.40 -12.47 3.68
N ASN A 59 1.52 -13.16 3.89
CA ASN A 59 1.55 -14.46 4.50
C ASN A 59 1.59 -14.40 6.03
N TYR A 60 1.60 -13.20 6.65
CA TYR A 60 1.63 -13.05 8.11
C TYR A 60 0.50 -13.81 8.79
N VAL A 61 -0.74 -13.59 8.34
CA VAL A 61 -1.91 -14.25 8.93
C VAL A 61 -1.82 -15.77 8.79
N LEU A 62 -1.31 -16.26 7.66
CA LEU A 62 -1.07 -17.70 7.48
C LEU A 62 0.02 -18.20 8.44
N ALA A 63 1.13 -17.48 8.58
CA ALA A 63 2.22 -17.84 9.47
C ALA A 63 1.79 -17.86 10.95
N GLN A 64 1.03 -16.85 11.39
CA GLN A 64 0.50 -16.79 12.75
C GLN A 64 -0.55 -17.88 13.00
N ARG A 65 -1.38 -18.24 12.02
CA ARG A 65 -2.29 -19.40 12.16
C ARG A 65 -1.51 -20.71 12.30
N GLU A 66 -0.48 -20.91 11.49
CA GLU A 66 0.40 -22.08 11.60
C GLU A 66 1.16 -22.12 12.93
N LEU A 67 1.56 -20.95 13.45
CA LEU A 67 2.16 -20.79 14.77
C LEU A 67 1.18 -21.14 15.90
N ALA A 68 -0.06 -20.65 15.84
CA ALA A 68 -1.08 -21.00 16.82
C ALA A 68 -1.36 -22.52 16.83
N TYR A 69 -1.46 -23.15 15.66
CA TYR A 69 -1.58 -24.61 15.58
C TYR A 69 -0.35 -25.34 16.13
N LEU A 70 0.85 -24.82 15.86
CA LEU A 70 2.10 -25.36 16.40
C LEU A 70 2.11 -25.33 17.94
N TYR A 71 1.55 -24.29 18.58
CA TYR A 71 1.40 -24.23 20.03
C TYR A 71 0.33 -25.18 20.56
N LEU A 72 -0.82 -25.28 19.89
CA LEU A 72 -1.88 -26.23 20.29
C LEU A 72 -1.41 -27.68 20.28
N VAL A 73 -0.58 -28.10 19.30
CA VAL A 73 -0.04 -29.48 19.28
C VAL A 73 1.02 -29.73 20.36
N GLN A 74 1.47 -28.68 21.06
CA GLN A 74 2.41 -28.75 22.18
C GLN A 74 1.73 -28.50 23.53
N ASP A 75 0.39 -28.45 23.58
CA ASP A 75 -0.40 -28.10 24.77
C ASP A 75 -0.03 -26.72 25.35
N LYS A 76 0.40 -25.79 24.48
CA LYS A 76 0.75 -24.39 24.78
C LYS A 76 -0.43 -23.45 24.51
N ASP A 77 -1.57 -23.72 25.15
CA ASP A 77 -2.84 -23.04 24.88
C ASP A 77 -2.81 -21.52 25.13
N GLU A 78 -2.08 -21.06 26.14
CA GLU A 78 -1.92 -19.61 26.42
C GLU A 78 -1.21 -18.90 25.26
N GLN A 79 -0.09 -19.43 24.76
CA GLN A 79 0.61 -18.83 23.61
C GLN A 79 -0.23 -18.87 22.33
N ALA A 80 -1.01 -19.93 22.12
CA ALA A 80 -1.96 -19.99 21.00
C ALA A 80 -3.03 -18.90 21.12
N THR A 81 -3.56 -18.69 22.33
CA THR A 81 -4.57 -17.67 22.64
C THR A 81 -4.06 -16.27 22.30
N ASP A 82 -2.84 -15.94 22.73
CA ASP A 82 -2.22 -14.63 22.49
C ASP A 82 -2.11 -14.31 20.98
N VAL A 83 -1.56 -15.26 20.20
CA VAL A 83 -1.42 -15.11 18.73
C VAL A 83 -2.77 -14.92 18.05
N LEU A 84 -3.79 -15.67 18.46
CA LEU A 84 -5.12 -15.62 17.83
C LEU A 84 -5.90 -14.35 18.20
N ILE A 85 -5.73 -13.82 19.42
CA ILE A 85 -6.28 -12.51 19.81
C ILE A 85 -5.64 -11.41 18.98
N GLU A 86 -4.32 -11.45 18.80
CA GLU A 86 -3.60 -10.50 17.95
C GLU A 86 -4.15 -10.53 16.52
N LEU A 87 -4.35 -11.72 15.94
CA LEU A 87 -4.95 -11.86 14.61
C LEU A 87 -6.41 -11.38 14.53
N LEU A 88 -7.22 -11.53 15.59
CA LEU A 88 -8.58 -10.97 15.59
C LEU A 88 -8.57 -9.44 15.62
N ASN A 89 -7.54 -8.83 16.20
CA ASN A 89 -7.31 -7.38 16.24
C ASN A 89 -6.53 -6.85 15.04
N TYR A 90 -5.98 -7.73 14.19
CA TYR A 90 -5.28 -7.36 12.98
C TYR A 90 -6.21 -6.59 12.04
N GLU A 91 -5.84 -5.35 11.75
CA GLU A 91 -6.75 -4.38 11.12
C GLU A 91 -6.79 -4.49 9.60
N THR A 92 -5.91 -5.29 8.98
CA THR A 92 -5.89 -5.46 7.52
C THR A 92 -6.74 -6.65 7.08
N ALA A 93 -7.30 -6.60 5.86
CA ALA A 93 -8.20 -7.63 5.37
C ALA A 93 -7.52 -8.97 5.08
N PHE A 94 -8.09 -10.08 5.57
CA PHE A 94 -7.60 -11.45 5.36
C PHE A 94 -8.70 -12.52 5.35
N ASP A 95 -8.43 -13.68 4.74
CA ASP A 95 -9.42 -14.75 4.57
C ASP A 95 -9.62 -15.64 5.81
N ASN A 96 -10.80 -16.27 5.90
CA ASN A 96 -11.10 -17.36 6.84
C ASN A 96 -10.99 -17.00 8.34
N ARG A 97 -11.42 -15.79 8.71
CA ARG A 97 -11.47 -15.32 10.12
C ARG A 97 -12.37 -16.18 11.01
N ALA A 98 -13.38 -16.86 10.47
CA ALA A 98 -14.17 -17.85 11.22
C ALA A 98 -13.31 -18.95 11.85
N SER A 99 -12.25 -19.40 11.16
CA SER A 99 -11.32 -20.39 11.73
C SER A 99 -10.54 -19.85 12.93
N ILE A 100 -10.31 -18.53 13.03
CA ILE A 100 -9.63 -17.92 14.17
C ILE A 100 -10.53 -17.98 15.40
N TYR A 101 -11.82 -17.65 15.26
CA TYR A 101 -12.79 -17.82 16.35
C TYR A 101 -12.88 -19.26 16.84
N TYR A 102 -12.89 -20.23 15.92
CA TYR A 102 -12.88 -21.65 16.25
C TYR A 102 -11.64 -22.03 17.07
N THR A 103 -10.45 -21.71 16.56
CA THR A 103 -9.18 -22.09 17.17
C THR A 103 -8.95 -21.34 18.49
N LEU A 104 -9.41 -20.10 18.61
CA LEU A 104 -9.31 -19.32 19.85
C LEU A 104 -10.24 -19.87 20.93
N ALA A 105 -11.44 -20.31 20.56
CA ALA A 105 -12.31 -21.01 21.50
C ALA A 105 -11.72 -22.35 21.93
N GLN A 106 -11.06 -23.06 21.01
CA GLN A 106 -10.33 -24.29 21.33
C GLN A 106 -9.21 -24.06 22.35
N SER A 107 -8.42 -22.99 22.20
CA SER A 107 -7.35 -22.67 23.16
C SER A 107 -7.91 -22.28 24.54
N TYR A 108 -8.99 -21.49 24.58
CA TYR A 108 -9.70 -21.19 25.82
C TYR A 108 -10.27 -22.43 26.52
N ASN A 109 -10.74 -23.42 25.74
CA ASN A 109 -11.16 -24.71 26.29
C ASN A 109 -9.98 -25.50 26.90
N GLY A 110 -8.79 -25.45 26.29
CA GLY A 110 -7.57 -26.06 26.81
C GLY A 110 -7.17 -25.52 28.20
N VAL A 111 -7.25 -24.21 28.39
CA VAL A 111 -7.05 -23.54 29.69
C VAL A 111 -8.29 -23.56 30.60
N LYS A 112 -9.34 -24.30 30.23
CA LYS A 112 -10.60 -24.45 30.98
C LYS A 112 -11.39 -23.16 31.23
N ASN A 113 -11.20 -22.13 30.39
CA ASN A 113 -11.98 -20.90 30.42
C ASN A 113 -13.16 -20.96 29.44
N TYR A 114 -14.10 -21.85 29.74
CA TYR A 114 -15.22 -22.16 28.86
C TYR A 114 -16.17 -20.98 28.61
N ASN A 115 -16.37 -20.11 29.61
CA ASN A 115 -17.22 -18.92 29.44
C ASN A 115 -16.65 -17.98 28.38
N LYS A 116 -15.33 -17.78 28.39
CA LYS A 116 -14.67 -16.96 27.38
C LYS A 116 -14.70 -17.63 26.00
N ALA A 117 -14.51 -18.96 25.93
CA ALA A 117 -14.68 -19.71 24.69
C ALA A 117 -16.08 -19.50 24.08
N LEU A 118 -17.14 -19.56 24.89
CA LEU A 118 -18.51 -19.30 24.44
C LEU A 118 -18.72 -17.86 23.96
N GLU A 119 -18.20 -16.86 24.67
CA GLU A 119 -18.27 -15.44 24.26
C GLU A 119 -17.60 -15.21 22.88
N ILE A 120 -16.44 -15.83 22.67
CA ILE A 120 -15.70 -15.79 21.40
C ILE A 120 -16.52 -16.47 20.30
N LEU A 121 -17.10 -17.64 20.57
CA LEU A 121 -17.93 -18.36 19.60
C LEU A 121 -19.20 -17.60 19.26
N ASP A 122 -19.86 -16.98 20.23
CA ASP A 122 -21.06 -16.18 20.00
C ASP A 122 -20.75 -14.95 19.13
N SER A 123 -19.60 -14.30 19.36
CA SER A 123 -19.10 -13.22 18.52
C SER A 123 -18.82 -13.69 17.09
N GLY A 124 -18.19 -14.86 16.93
CA GLY A 124 -17.95 -15.48 15.63
C GLY A 124 -19.26 -15.87 14.92
N ILE A 125 -20.20 -16.48 15.63
CA ILE A 125 -21.51 -16.92 15.10
C ILE A 125 -22.34 -15.72 14.64
N ALA A 126 -22.28 -14.58 15.33
CA ALA A 126 -22.96 -13.37 14.90
C ALA A 126 -22.50 -12.90 13.51
N LEU A 127 -21.21 -13.08 13.18
CA LEU A 127 -20.63 -12.73 11.88
C LEU A 127 -20.78 -13.85 10.84
N TYR A 128 -20.72 -15.11 11.29
CA TYR A 128 -20.73 -16.31 10.45
C TYR A 128 -21.89 -17.25 10.82
N PRO A 129 -23.16 -16.81 10.67
CA PRO A 129 -24.33 -17.52 11.21
C PRO A 129 -24.58 -18.90 10.61
N MET A 130 -24.04 -19.19 9.41
CA MET A 130 -24.13 -20.51 8.76
C MET A 130 -22.86 -21.35 8.89
N ASN A 131 -21.91 -20.94 9.74
CA ASN A 131 -20.69 -21.70 9.98
C ASN A 131 -20.92 -22.86 10.96
N HIS A 132 -21.10 -24.06 10.45
CA HIS A 132 -21.35 -25.26 11.25
C HIS A 132 -20.23 -25.62 12.24
N THR A 133 -18.95 -25.29 11.96
CA THR A 133 -17.84 -25.66 12.85
C THR A 133 -17.81 -24.79 14.11
N LEU A 134 -18.25 -23.53 14.04
CA LEU A 134 -18.42 -22.70 15.24
C LEU A 134 -19.50 -23.25 16.18
N PHE A 135 -20.65 -23.69 15.64
CA PHE A 135 -21.70 -24.35 16.45
C PHE A 135 -21.21 -25.68 17.04
N TYR A 136 -20.42 -26.44 16.28
CA TYR A 136 -19.83 -27.68 16.79
C TYR A 136 -18.83 -27.42 17.94
N MET A 137 -17.95 -26.43 17.81
CA MET A 137 -17.05 -26.03 18.90
C MET A 137 -17.82 -25.51 20.11
N LYS A 138 -18.94 -24.80 19.90
CA LYS A 138 -19.85 -24.38 20.97
C LYS A 138 -20.46 -25.57 21.70
N ALA A 139 -20.89 -26.59 20.95
CA ALA A 139 -21.38 -27.84 21.51
C ALA A 139 -20.32 -28.57 22.34
N LEU A 140 -19.09 -28.69 21.80
CA LEU A 140 -17.95 -29.28 22.53
C LEU A 140 -17.65 -28.51 23.82
N THR A 141 -17.70 -27.17 23.77
CA THR A 141 -17.46 -26.31 24.92
C THR A 141 -18.49 -26.57 26.03
N TYR A 142 -19.77 -26.65 25.67
CA TYR A 142 -20.82 -27.02 26.64
C TYR A 142 -20.65 -28.44 27.19
N GLU A 143 -20.21 -29.39 26.37
CA GLU A 143 -19.96 -30.75 26.84
C GLU A 143 -18.78 -30.80 27.82
N LEU A 144 -17.73 -30.00 27.59
CA LEU A 144 -16.62 -29.82 28.55
C LEU A 144 -17.07 -29.14 29.85
N GLN A 145 -18.09 -28.28 29.80
CA GLN A 145 -18.75 -27.70 30.97
C GLN A 145 -19.75 -28.65 31.65
N GLU A 146 -19.96 -29.85 31.10
CA GLU A 146 -21.01 -30.78 31.53
C GLU A 146 -22.46 -30.23 31.38
N ASP A 147 -22.66 -29.16 30.60
CA ASP A 147 -23.98 -28.65 30.20
C ASP A 147 -24.46 -29.41 28.94
N PHE A 148 -24.70 -30.71 29.13
CA PHE A 148 -25.06 -31.62 28.06
C PHE A 148 -26.35 -31.22 27.32
N GLN A 149 -27.28 -30.51 27.97
CA GLN A 149 -28.50 -30.03 27.33
C GLN A 149 -28.19 -28.99 26.25
N LYS A 150 -27.39 -27.97 26.57
CA LYS A 150 -26.98 -26.96 25.59
C LYS A 150 -26.01 -27.53 24.55
N ALA A 151 -25.21 -28.53 24.92
CA ALA A 151 -24.36 -29.25 23.97
C ALA A 151 -25.20 -29.91 22.87
N VAL A 152 -26.26 -30.64 23.24
CA VAL A 152 -27.18 -31.26 22.27
C VAL A 152 -27.84 -30.24 21.36
N GLU A 153 -28.36 -29.13 21.90
CA GLU A 153 -28.98 -28.09 21.07
C GLU A 153 -27.96 -27.47 20.09
N SER A 154 -26.72 -27.25 20.54
CA SER A 154 -25.64 -26.73 19.68
C SER A 154 -25.20 -27.74 18.61
N TYR A 155 -25.19 -29.06 18.90
CA TYR A 155 -24.95 -30.09 17.89
C TYR A 155 -26.06 -30.15 16.84
N LYS A 156 -27.33 -30.04 17.26
CA LYS A 156 -28.46 -29.92 16.34
C LYS A 156 -28.31 -28.70 15.45
N ASP A 157 -27.88 -27.57 16.00
CA ASP A 157 -27.62 -26.34 15.25
C ASP A 157 -26.47 -26.48 14.23
N ALA A 158 -25.39 -27.16 14.59
CA ALA A 158 -24.30 -27.47 13.65
C ALA A 158 -24.81 -28.31 12.47
N LEU A 159 -25.61 -29.34 12.76
CA LEU A 159 -26.17 -30.26 11.75
C LEU A 159 -27.20 -29.58 10.85
N LYS A 160 -28.09 -28.75 11.39
CA LYS A 160 -29.02 -27.93 10.59
C LYS A 160 -28.31 -27.04 9.55
N ARG A 161 -27.06 -26.64 9.83
CA ARG A 161 -26.23 -25.80 8.94
C ARG A 161 -25.38 -26.61 7.98
N ASN A 162 -25.02 -27.84 8.35
CA ASN A 162 -24.32 -28.76 7.49
C ASN A 162 -24.58 -30.21 7.91
N MET A 163 -25.58 -30.84 7.29
CA MET A 163 -25.92 -32.25 7.54
C MET A 163 -24.82 -33.22 7.11
N ASN A 164 -23.81 -32.78 6.35
CA ASN A 164 -22.66 -33.61 5.97
C ASN A 164 -21.53 -33.58 7.01
N TYR A 165 -21.69 -32.85 8.11
CA TYR A 165 -20.67 -32.74 9.16
C TYR A 165 -20.70 -33.94 10.12
N HIS A 166 -19.90 -34.97 9.80
CA HIS A 166 -19.91 -36.28 10.47
C HIS A 166 -19.65 -36.22 11.98
N ASP A 167 -18.83 -35.27 12.47
CA ASP A 167 -18.43 -35.25 13.89
C ASP A 167 -19.60 -34.88 14.82
N ALA A 168 -20.54 -34.05 14.37
CA ALA A 168 -21.73 -33.73 15.15
C ALA A 168 -22.71 -34.92 15.22
N HIS A 169 -22.83 -35.71 14.14
CA HIS A 169 -23.62 -36.95 14.12
C HIS A 169 -23.12 -37.96 15.15
N LEU A 170 -21.80 -38.15 15.23
CA LEU A 170 -21.18 -39.03 16.21
C LEU A 170 -21.53 -38.61 17.64
N ARG A 171 -21.33 -37.33 17.97
CA ARG A 171 -21.53 -36.82 19.34
C ARG A 171 -22.98 -36.89 19.78
N ILE A 172 -23.91 -36.45 18.93
CA ILE A 172 -25.34 -36.53 19.28
C ILE A 172 -25.83 -37.99 19.37
N GLY A 173 -25.26 -38.90 18.58
CA GLY A 173 -25.56 -40.33 18.65
C GLY A 173 -25.12 -40.98 19.97
N ILE A 174 -23.91 -40.63 20.46
CA ILE A 174 -23.41 -41.10 21.76
C ILE A 174 -24.27 -40.56 22.91
N LEU A 175 -24.60 -39.26 22.90
CA LEU A 175 -25.46 -38.65 23.91
C LEU A 175 -26.87 -39.28 23.91
N ALA A 176 -27.41 -39.60 22.74
CA ALA A 176 -28.67 -40.34 22.63
C ALA A 176 -28.60 -41.76 23.20
N ALA A 177 -27.49 -42.47 22.97
CA ALA A 177 -27.29 -43.81 23.54
C ALA A 177 -27.25 -43.77 25.07
N ASN A 178 -26.56 -42.78 25.66
CA ASN A 178 -26.46 -42.57 27.10
C ASN A 178 -27.81 -42.30 27.78
N GLU A 179 -28.75 -41.69 27.07
CA GLU A 179 -30.13 -41.50 27.54
C GLU A 179 -31.08 -42.67 27.21
N ALA A 180 -30.54 -43.79 26.74
CA ALA A 180 -31.30 -44.95 26.28
C ALA A 180 -32.31 -44.65 25.15
N LYS A 181 -32.05 -43.59 24.36
CA LYS A 181 -32.79 -43.25 23.14
C LYS A 181 -32.13 -43.93 21.94
N TYR A 182 -32.19 -45.26 21.93
CA TYR A 182 -31.40 -46.09 21.01
C TYR A 182 -31.77 -45.95 19.53
N THR A 183 -33.03 -45.66 19.22
CA THR A 183 -33.49 -45.39 17.85
C THR A 183 -32.81 -44.13 17.30
N GLN A 184 -32.82 -43.05 18.08
CA GLN A 184 -32.12 -41.81 17.77
C GLN A 184 -30.61 -42.03 17.65
N ALA A 185 -30.01 -42.78 18.59
CA ALA A 185 -28.59 -43.11 18.59
C ALA A 185 -28.17 -43.85 17.31
N LEU A 186 -28.87 -44.92 16.94
CA LEU A 186 -28.53 -45.69 15.73
C LEU A 186 -28.66 -44.86 14.46
N MET A 187 -29.71 -44.05 14.31
CA MET A 187 -29.86 -43.19 13.12
C MET A 187 -28.70 -42.19 13.00
N SER A 188 -28.33 -41.51 14.09
CA SER A 188 -27.21 -40.56 14.09
C SER A 188 -25.86 -41.23 13.84
N LEU A 189 -25.55 -42.34 14.51
CA LEU A 189 -24.29 -43.08 14.32
C LEU A 189 -24.19 -43.67 12.91
N MET A 190 -25.30 -44.19 12.36
CA MET A 190 -25.33 -44.68 10.99
C MET A 190 -25.09 -43.55 10.00
N SER A 191 -25.71 -42.38 10.16
CA SER A 191 -25.42 -41.21 9.31
C SER A 191 -23.96 -40.79 9.37
N CYS A 192 -23.31 -40.83 10.54
CA CYS A 192 -21.87 -40.60 10.66
C CYS A 192 -21.06 -41.57 9.78
N ILE A 193 -21.40 -42.87 9.82
CA ILE A 193 -20.74 -43.90 9.00
C ILE A 193 -21.02 -43.73 7.51
N LEU A 194 -22.24 -43.33 7.13
CA LEU A 194 -22.60 -43.08 5.74
C LEU A 194 -21.77 -41.95 5.13
N LEU A 195 -21.48 -40.91 5.92
CA LEU A 195 -20.68 -39.76 5.50
C LEU A 195 -19.17 -40.03 5.54
N LYS A 196 -18.69 -40.85 6.47
CA LYS A 196 -17.26 -41.17 6.65
C LYS A 196 -17.03 -42.68 6.86
N PRO A 197 -17.19 -43.50 5.82
CA PRO A 197 -17.14 -44.97 5.93
C PRO A 197 -15.74 -45.54 6.17
N ASP A 198 -14.69 -44.81 5.78
CA ASP A 198 -13.28 -45.21 5.78
C ASP A 198 -12.42 -44.41 6.78
N GLY A 199 -13.06 -43.69 7.70
CA GLY A 199 -12.38 -42.97 8.78
C GLY A 199 -11.67 -43.90 9.77
N THR A 200 -10.66 -43.35 10.47
CA THR A 200 -9.88 -44.08 11.48
C THR A 200 -10.73 -44.65 12.62
N GLN A 201 -11.85 -44.01 12.95
CA GLN A 201 -12.79 -44.42 14.00
C GLN A 201 -13.99 -45.24 13.49
N SER A 202 -14.15 -45.41 12.17
CA SER A 202 -15.38 -45.99 11.59
C SER A 202 -15.65 -47.41 12.09
N ALA A 203 -14.62 -48.24 12.25
CA ALA A 203 -14.79 -49.59 12.79
C ALA A 203 -15.28 -49.58 14.26
N SER A 204 -14.79 -48.64 15.07
CA SER A 204 -15.20 -48.48 16.47
C SER A 204 -16.64 -47.97 16.59
N ILE A 205 -17.06 -47.06 15.71
CA ILE A 205 -18.44 -46.57 15.66
C ILE A 205 -19.41 -47.71 15.27
N VAL A 206 -19.02 -48.58 14.34
CA VAL A 206 -19.79 -49.78 13.99
C VAL A 206 -19.88 -50.75 15.16
N ALA A 207 -18.79 -50.96 15.90
CA ALA A 207 -18.81 -51.76 17.12
C ALA A 207 -19.76 -51.19 18.18
N LEU A 208 -19.73 -49.87 18.40
CA LEU A 208 -20.65 -49.18 19.29
C LEU A 208 -22.12 -49.37 18.88
N MET A 209 -22.44 -49.27 17.58
CA MET A 209 -23.80 -49.56 17.10
C MET A 209 -24.22 -51.01 17.40
N GLU A 210 -23.30 -51.97 17.29
CA GLU A 210 -23.57 -53.38 17.61
C GLU A 210 -23.80 -53.56 19.11
N GLU A 211 -22.98 -52.95 19.98
CA GLU A 211 -23.13 -52.99 21.44
C GLU A 211 -24.47 -52.38 21.91
N ILE A 212 -24.88 -51.27 21.29
CA ILE A 212 -26.19 -50.65 21.53
C ILE A 212 -27.30 -51.62 21.13
N ALA A 213 -27.18 -52.21 19.94
CA ALA A 213 -28.22 -53.05 19.36
C ALA A 213 -28.40 -54.41 20.05
N ASP A 214 -27.31 -55.04 20.50
CA ASP A 214 -27.32 -56.30 21.24
C ASP A 214 -27.58 -56.12 22.74
N GLY A 215 -27.54 -54.87 23.22
CA GLY A 215 -27.79 -54.44 24.58
C GLY A 215 -26.67 -54.77 25.56
N SER A 216 -25.43 -54.85 25.09
CA SER A 216 -24.21 -54.88 25.90
C SER A 216 -23.70 -53.46 26.23
N PHE A 217 -24.16 -52.43 25.51
CA PHE A 217 -23.89 -51.03 25.82
C PHE A 217 -24.42 -50.66 27.21
N THR A 218 -23.60 -49.97 28.00
CA THR A 218 -23.97 -49.48 29.34
C THR A 218 -24.17 -47.95 29.29
N PRO A 219 -25.42 -47.45 29.42
CA PRO A 219 -25.70 -46.02 29.31
C PRO A 219 -25.17 -45.23 30.51
N GLU A 220 -24.47 -44.12 30.24
CA GLU A 220 -24.11 -43.12 31.25
C GLU A 220 -25.17 -42.01 31.31
N LYS A 221 -26.31 -42.26 31.96
CA LYS A 221 -27.42 -41.29 32.04
C LYS A 221 -26.96 -39.92 32.58
N ARG A 222 -27.23 -38.87 31.81
CA ARG A 222 -26.96 -37.47 32.14
C ARG A 222 -28.25 -36.67 32.39
N ASN A 223 -29.43 -37.30 32.26
CA ASN A 223 -30.76 -36.71 32.45
C ASN A 223 -31.06 -35.54 31.50
N ILE A 224 -30.55 -35.60 30.28
CA ILE A 224 -30.83 -34.59 29.26
C ILE A 224 -32.13 -34.86 28.51
N ARG A 225 -32.84 -33.79 28.18
CA ARG A 225 -34.05 -33.83 27.36
C ARG A 225 -33.67 -33.70 25.89
N LEU A 226 -33.57 -34.83 25.22
CA LEU A 226 -33.25 -34.86 23.79
C LEU A 226 -34.38 -34.33 22.91
N THR A 227 -35.64 -34.43 23.36
CA THR A 227 -36.84 -34.07 22.60
C THR A 227 -37.75 -33.13 23.40
N GLU A 228 -38.10 -31.97 22.85
CA GLU A 228 -39.01 -31.02 23.48
C GLU A 228 -40.48 -31.34 23.14
N SER A 229 -40.83 -31.40 21.85
CA SER A 229 -42.12 -31.87 21.33
C SER A 229 -41.89 -32.52 19.96
N GLY A 230 -42.38 -33.74 19.76
CA GLY A 230 -42.08 -34.54 18.56
C GLY A 230 -41.19 -35.73 18.85
N ASP A 231 -40.64 -36.36 17.80
CA ASP A 231 -39.75 -37.53 17.87
C ASP A 231 -40.36 -38.67 18.71
N LYS A 232 -41.58 -39.10 18.34
CA LYS A 232 -42.36 -40.12 19.06
C LYS A 232 -41.80 -41.55 18.90
N PHE A 233 -40.58 -41.76 19.41
CA PHE A 233 -39.87 -43.03 19.32
C PHE A 233 -39.93 -43.87 20.61
N ASP A 234 -40.68 -43.47 21.63
CA ASP A 234 -40.67 -44.17 22.93
C ASP A 234 -41.15 -45.63 22.83
N ASP A 235 -42.24 -45.89 22.09
CA ASP A 235 -42.76 -47.25 21.88
C ASP A 235 -41.74 -48.14 21.16
N ILE A 236 -41.10 -47.62 20.11
CA ILE A 236 -40.10 -48.39 19.36
C ILE A 236 -38.81 -48.57 20.16
N ASN A 237 -38.40 -47.58 20.95
CA ASN A 237 -37.28 -47.69 21.88
C ASN A 237 -37.54 -48.75 22.96
N LEU A 238 -38.79 -48.89 23.43
CA LEU A 238 -39.17 -49.96 24.36
C LEU A 238 -39.05 -51.35 23.70
N LEU A 239 -39.52 -51.51 22.46
CA LEU A 239 -39.36 -52.78 21.72
C LEU A 239 -37.89 -53.09 21.42
N PHE A 240 -37.11 -52.07 21.07
CA PHE A 240 -35.67 -52.15 20.84
C PHE A 240 -34.96 -52.66 22.10
N ALA A 241 -35.21 -52.00 23.24
CA ALA A 241 -34.58 -52.32 24.53
C ALA A 241 -34.94 -53.73 25.01
N ASN A 242 -36.16 -54.21 24.71
CA ASN A 242 -36.60 -55.58 24.97
C ASN A 242 -36.05 -56.62 23.96
N LYS A 243 -35.13 -56.21 23.07
CA LYS A 243 -34.42 -57.07 22.11
C LYS A 243 -35.36 -57.89 21.22
N VAL A 244 -36.53 -57.34 20.89
CA VAL A 244 -37.58 -58.05 20.10
C VAL A 244 -37.03 -58.55 18.76
N ALA A 245 -36.19 -57.73 18.11
CA ALA A 245 -35.56 -58.07 16.82
C ALA A 245 -34.53 -59.21 16.91
N LEU A 246 -34.03 -59.53 18.11
CA LEU A 246 -33.00 -60.54 18.33
C LEU A 246 -33.60 -61.89 18.74
N GLN A 247 -34.91 -61.95 18.99
CA GLN A 247 -35.57 -63.20 19.35
C GLN A 247 -35.54 -64.20 18.16
N PRO A 248 -35.41 -65.52 18.39
CA PRO A 248 -35.29 -66.51 17.31
C PRO A 248 -36.45 -66.54 16.30
N LYS A 249 -37.64 -66.07 16.71
CA LYS A 249 -38.85 -65.96 15.89
C LYS A 249 -38.85 -64.75 14.95
N TYR A 250 -38.02 -63.74 15.20
CA TYR A 250 -37.90 -62.56 14.34
C TYR A 250 -37.06 -62.91 13.10
N LYS A 251 -37.68 -62.94 11.92
CA LYS A 251 -37.05 -63.38 10.67
C LYS A 251 -36.70 -62.18 9.79
N THR A 252 -35.44 -62.07 9.41
CA THR A 252 -34.91 -61.08 8.48
C THR A 252 -34.02 -61.75 7.44
N LYS A 253 -33.94 -61.18 6.23
CA LYS A 253 -33.06 -61.66 5.16
C LYS A 253 -31.92 -60.66 4.94
N PHE A 254 -30.84 -60.81 5.72
CA PHE A 254 -29.63 -60.00 5.58
C PHE A 254 -28.46 -60.86 5.11
N SER A 255 -27.60 -60.30 4.27
CA SER A 255 -26.33 -60.91 3.86
C SER A 255 -25.41 -61.10 5.07
N LEU A 256 -25.43 -60.16 6.02
CA LEU A 256 -24.78 -60.24 7.32
C LEU A 256 -25.76 -59.78 8.41
N PRO A 257 -26.35 -60.68 9.21
CA PRO A 257 -27.42 -60.35 10.15
C PRO A 257 -26.87 -59.82 11.49
N THR A 258 -26.20 -58.67 11.48
CA THR A 258 -25.73 -57.99 12.70
C THR A 258 -26.90 -57.62 13.61
N ALA A 259 -26.65 -57.40 14.89
CA ALA A 259 -27.69 -56.97 15.83
C ALA A 259 -28.28 -55.63 15.39
N TYR A 260 -27.45 -54.65 15.00
CA TYR A 260 -27.96 -53.36 14.55
C TYR A 260 -28.74 -53.46 13.23
N ALA A 261 -28.41 -54.38 12.33
CA ALA A 261 -29.20 -54.61 11.11
C ALA A 261 -30.63 -55.06 11.41
N LYS A 262 -30.78 -56.01 12.35
CA LYS A 262 -32.10 -56.49 12.79
C LYS A 262 -32.89 -55.38 13.50
N GLN A 263 -32.22 -54.57 14.32
CA GLN A 263 -32.86 -53.46 15.01
C GLN A 263 -33.27 -52.33 14.05
N PHE A 264 -32.47 -51.99 13.05
CA PHE A 264 -32.89 -51.08 11.97
C PHE A 264 -34.12 -51.60 11.23
N HIS A 265 -34.18 -52.90 10.93
CA HIS A 265 -35.38 -53.50 10.35
C HIS A 265 -36.60 -53.35 11.28
N LEU A 266 -36.45 -53.58 12.58
CA LEU A 266 -37.51 -53.37 13.57
C LEU A 266 -37.98 -51.91 13.58
N ILE A 267 -37.05 -50.96 13.66
CA ILE A 267 -37.35 -49.52 13.64
C ILE A 267 -38.11 -49.15 12.37
N LEU A 268 -37.53 -49.43 11.20
CA LEU A 268 -38.05 -48.95 9.92
C LEU A 268 -39.31 -49.69 9.47
N SER A 269 -39.60 -50.88 9.98
CA SER A 269 -40.88 -51.58 9.73
C SER A 269 -42.03 -51.09 10.61
N ASN A 270 -41.76 -50.45 11.75
CA ASN A 270 -42.78 -50.04 12.72
C ASN A 270 -42.97 -48.52 12.83
N VAL A 271 -41.97 -47.74 12.42
CA VAL A 271 -42.06 -46.27 12.45
C VAL A 271 -42.51 -45.73 11.09
N LYS A 272 -43.29 -44.65 11.12
CA LYS A 272 -43.68 -43.87 9.94
C LYS A 272 -43.15 -42.46 10.07
N TYR A 273 -42.65 -41.92 8.97
CA TYR A 273 -42.33 -40.50 8.89
C TYR A 273 -43.60 -39.66 9.03
N ASN A 274 -43.53 -38.57 9.78
CA ASN A 274 -44.61 -37.62 9.93
C ASN A 274 -44.11 -36.20 9.65
N GLU A 275 -44.57 -35.60 8.55
CA GLU A 275 -44.20 -34.24 8.15
C GLU A 275 -44.52 -33.18 9.22
N ASN A 276 -45.56 -33.41 10.03
CA ASN A 276 -46.03 -32.49 11.08
C ASN A 276 -45.31 -32.71 12.42
N ASP A 277 -44.48 -33.75 12.55
CA ASP A 277 -43.67 -33.98 13.74
C ASP A 277 -42.38 -33.16 13.62
N GLU A 278 -42.34 -32.00 14.27
CA GLU A 278 -41.20 -31.08 14.24
C GLU A 278 -39.94 -31.58 14.99
N GLY A 279 -39.95 -32.82 15.48
CA GLY A 279 -38.82 -33.47 16.12
C GLY A 279 -37.59 -33.54 15.21
N PHE A 280 -36.40 -33.33 15.78
CA PHE A 280 -35.15 -33.25 15.04
C PHE A 280 -34.83 -34.57 14.33
N TRP A 281 -35.01 -35.71 14.98
CA TRP A 281 -34.68 -37.01 14.38
C TRP A 281 -35.69 -37.42 13.30
N ASN A 282 -36.98 -37.16 13.52
CA ASN A 282 -38.02 -37.36 12.53
C ASN A 282 -37.74 -36.51 11.27
N GLN A 283 -37.46 -35.22 11.44
CA GLN A 283 -37.26 -34.29 10.31
C GLN A 283 -35.92 -34.50 9.59
N GLN A 284 -34.83 -34.80 10.31
CA GLN A 284 -33.49 -34.82 9.70
C GLN A 284 -33.01 -36.21 9.27
N TYR A 285 -33.53 -37.30 9.85
CA TYR A 285 -33.00 -38.66 9.62
C TYR A 285 -34.05 -39.65 9.14
N LEU A 286 -35.23 -39.66 9.76
CA LEU A 286 -36.18 -40.76 9.59
C LEU A 286 -36.65 -40.90 8.14
N GLU A 287 -36.93 -39.80 7.45
CA GLU A 287 -37.37 -39.82 6.04
C GLU A 287 -36.33 -40.50 5.13
N PHE A 288 -35.06 -40.11 5.22
CA PHE A 288 -33.96 -40.78 4.51
C PHE A 288 -33.93 -42.29 4.78
N PHE A 289 -33.92 -42.71 6.05
CA PHE A 289 -33.84 -44.14 6.37
C PHE A 289 -35.09 -44.92 5.94
N LYS A 290 -36.26 -44.30 5.99
CA LYS A 290 -37.51 -44.89 5.46
C LYS A 290 -37.44 -45.06 3.94
N ASN A 291 -36.94 -44.06 3.21
CA ASN A 291 -36.75 -44.15 1.76
C ASN A 291 -35.76 -45.28 1.39
N VAL A 292 -34.68 -45.45 2.15
CA VAL A 292 -33.75 -46.60 1.99
C VAL A 292 -34.46 -47.93 2.24
N TYR A 293 -35.31 -48.01 3.26
CA TYR A 293 -36.06 -49.23 3.58
C TYR A 293 -37.11 -49.57 2.52
N ASP A 294 -37.91 -48.60 2.09
CA ASP A 294 -38.98 -48.77 1.12
C ASP A 294 -38.43 -49.10 -0.27
N ALA A 295 -37.24 -48.58 -0.61
CA ALA A 295 -36.48 -48.97 -1.80
C ALA A 295 -35.82 -50.36 -1.71
N GLN A 296 -36.01 -51.10 -0.61
CA GLN A 296 -35.40 -52.41 -0.33
C GLN A 296 -33.86 -52.38 -0.29
N LEU A 297 -33.28 -51.24 0.10
CA LEU A 297 -31.83 -51.03 0.12
C LEU A 297 -31.21 -51.21 1.51
N LEU A 298 -31.99 -51.63 2.52
CA LEU A 298 -31.49 -51.77 3.89
C LEU A 298 -30.28 -52.72 4.00
N ASP A 299 -30.31 -53.90 3.37
CA ASP A 299 -29.15 -54.84 3.39
C ASP A 299 -27.89 -54.20 2.75
N ALA A 300 -28.06 -53.40 1.71
CA ALA A 300 -26.97 -52.71 1.04
C ALA A 300 -26.36 -51.60 1.92
N MET A 301 -27.18 -50.85 2.66
CA MET A 301 -26.74 -49.88 3.66
C MET A 301 -25.92 -50.55 4.78
N ILE A 302 -26.39 -51.69 5.29
CA ILE A 302 -25.66 -52.46 6.31
C ILE A 302 -24.31 -52.93 5.75
N LEU A 303 -24.28 -53.50 4.55
CA LEU A 303 -23.02 -53.90 3.90
C LEU A 303 -22.06 -52.73 3.67
N PHE A 304 -22.58 -51.55 3.31
CA PHE A 304 -21.78 -50.33 3.18
C PHE A 304 -21.15 -49.91 4.52
N SER A 305 -21.91 -49.97 5.62
CA SER A 305 -21.40 -49.61 6.96
C SER A 305 -20.27 -50.51 7.45
N LEU A 306 -20.19 -51.75 6.96
CA LEU A 306 -19.22 -52.77 7.39
C LEU A 306 -17.87 -52.69 6.66
N GLN A 307 -17.66 -51.72 5.75
CA GLN A 307 -16.43 -51.62 4.94
C GLN A 307 -15.14 -51.45 5.76
N SER A 308 -15.23 -50.77 6.92
CA SER A 308 -14.09 -50.57 7.84
C SER A 308 -13.81 -51.78 8.74
N VAL A 309 -14.71 -52.77 8.79
CA VAL A 309 -14.61 -53.93 9.68
C VAL A 309 -13.65 -54.98 9.11
N LYS A 310 -12.60 -55.30 9.89
CA LYS A 310 -11.50 -56.19 9.44
C LYS A 310 -11.74 -57.69 9.63
N ALA A 311 -12.90 -58.10 10.15
CA ALA A 311 -13.20 -59.51 10.38
C ALA A 311 -13.23 -60.29 9.04
N PRO A 312 -12.50 -61.41 8.88
CA PRO A 312 -12.35 -62.09 7.58
C PRO A 312 -13.67 -62.52 6.93
N LYS A 313 -14.64 -63.00 7.73
CA LYS A 313 -15.98 -63.38 7.24
C LYS A 313 -16.74 -62.17 6.70
N THR A 314 -16.69 -61.05 7.41
CA THR A 314 -17.33 -59.78 7.02
C THR A 314 -16.74 -59.25 5.73
N GLN A 315 -15.40 -59.17 5.65
CA GLN A 315 -14.69 -58.70 4.46
C GLN A 315 -15.01 -59.54 3.22
N LYS A 316 -15.03 -60.87 3.36
CA LYS A 316 -15.38 -61.77 2.25
C LYS A 316 -16.77 -61.47 1.69
N VAL A 317 -17.77 -61.29 2.56
CA VAL A 317 -19.14 -60.99 2.14
C VAL A 317 -19.26 -59.59 1.53
N VAL A 318 -18.70 -58.55 2.18
CA VAL A 318 -18.67 -57.17 1.66
C VAL A 318 -18.01 -57.13 0.28
N ALA A 319 -16.85 -57.77 0.11
CA ALA A 319 -16.15 -57.83 -1.18
C ALA A 319 -17.00 -58.50 -2.27
N SER A 320 -17.66 -59.62 -1.96
CA SER A 320 -18.56 -60.31 -2.90
C SER A 320 -19.81 -59.52 -3.30
N LYS A 321 -20.16 -58.46 -2.55
CA LYS A 321 -21.35 -57.63 -2.76
C LYS A 321 -21.01 -56.22 -3.22
N ARG A 322 -19.78 -55.98 -3.71
CA ARG A 322 -19.30 -54.64 -4.07
C ARG A 322 -20.23 -53.87 -5.01
N SER A 323 -20.73 -54.51 -6.08
CA SER A 323 -21.66 -53.87 -7.02
C SER A 323 -22.99 -53.42 -6.38
N VAL A 324 -23.48 -54.16 -5.38
CA VAL A 324 -24.69 -53.80 -4.63
C VAL A 324 -24.43 -52.56 -3.76
N ILE A 325 -23.24 -52.50 -3.14
CA ILE A 325 -22.79 -51.37 -2.33
C ILE A 325 -22.61 -50.12 -3.21
N ASP A 326 -21.93 -50.24 -4.35
CA ASP A 326 -21.71 -49.11 -5.27
C ASP A 326 -23.04 -48.55 -5.81
N ASN A 327 -24.01 -49.43 -6.12
CA ASN A 327 -25.36 -49.00 -6.50
C ASN A 327 -26.10 -48.30 -5.35
N PHE A 328 -25.98 -48.81 -4.12
CA PHE A 328 -26.53 -48.15 -2.94
C PHE A 328 -25.95 -46.75 -2.77
N VAL A 329 -24.64 -46.55 -2.87
CA VAL A 329 -24.01 -45.24 -2.74
C VAL A 329 -24.59 -44.24 -3.74
N LYS A 330 -24.75 -44.66 -4.99
CA LYS A 330 -25.33 -43.81 -6.05
C LYS A 330 -26.75 -43.35 -5.68
N VAL A 331 -27.61 -44.29 -5.29
CA VAL A 331 -29.02 -43.99 -4.96
C VAL A 331 -29.17 -43.24 -3.64
N ALA A 332 -28.41 -43.65 -2.61
CA ALA A 332 -28.45 -43.05 -1.28
C ALA A 332 -27.93 -41.62 -1.28
N SER A 333 -26.93 -41.29 -2.11
CA SER A 333 -26.45 -39.91 -2.28
C SER A 333 -27.57 -38.99 -2.77
N ASP A 334 -28.37 -39.45 -3.74
CA ASP A 334 -29.51 -38.69 -4.26
C ASP A 334 -30.61 -38.56 -3.19
N MET A 335 -30.94 -39.64 -2.48
CA MET A 335 -31.91 -39.62 -1.38
C MET A 335 -31.49 -38.68 -0.25
N TRP A 336 -30.22 -38.72 0.14
CA TRP A 336 -29.66 -37.86 1.19
C TRP A 336 -29.70 -36.39 0.77
N SER A 337 -29.36 -36.10 -0.49
CA SER A 337 -29.43 -34.74 -1.04
C SER A 337 -30.87 -34.22 -1.09
N GLN A 338 -31.85 -35.06 -1.46
CA GLN A 338 -33.26 -34.71 -1.46
C GLN A 338 -33.82 -34.48 -0.05
N ASN A 339 -33.45 -35.34 0.91
CA ASN A 339 -33.82 -35.19 2.33
C ASN A 339 -33.32 -33.86 2.90
N ASN A 340 -32.10 -33.46 2.54
CA ASN A 340 -31.50 -32.24 3.02
C ASN A 340 -31.91 -30.99 2.22
N PHE A 341 -32.73 -31.14 1.18
CA PHE A 341 -33.20 -30.02 0.37
C PHE A 341 -34.35 -29.27 1.03
N ASP A 342 -35.35 -29.95 1.60
CA ASP A 342 -36.52 -29.30 2.22
C ASP A 342 -36.46 -29.42 3.75
N GLN A 343 -36.05 -28.35 4.42
CA GLN A 343 -35.77 -28.37 5.86
C GLN A 343 -36.68 -27.42 6.64
N LEU A 344 -37.17 -27.88 7.79
CA LEU A 344 -37.83 -27.02 8.78
C LEU A 344 -36.78 -26.17 9.51
N PHE A 345 -36.84 -24.85 9.32
CA PHE A 345 -35.82 -23.91 9.81
C PHE A 345 -36.46 -22.64 10.37
N ASP A 346 -35.80 -21.99 11.33
CA ASP A 346 -36.17 -20.65 11.79
C ASP A 346 -35.64 -19.62 10.78
N PHE A 347 -36.49 -19.27 9.81
CA PHE A 347 -36.13 -18.41 8.69
C PHE A 347 -36.93 -17.11 8.78
N GLU A 348 -36.26 -15.96 8.77
CA GLU A 348 -36.89 -14.63 8.87
C GLU A 348 -37.84 -14.48 10.08
N GLY A 349 -37.42 -15.02 11.23
CA GLY A 349 -38.16 -14.93 12.49
C GLY A 349 -39.38 -15.86 12.60
N LYS A 350 -39.56 -16.80 11.67
CA LYS A 350 -40.64 -17.79 11.69
C LYS A 350 -40.11 -19.20 11.40
N LYS A 351 -40.58 -20.18 12.16
CA LYS A 351 -40.33 -21.60 11.89
C LYS A 351 -41.13 -22.03 10.66
N GLN A 352 -40.45 -22.47 9.61
CA GLN A 352 -41.07 -22.83 8.33
C GLN A 352 -40.16 -23.71 7.48
N ARG A 353 -40.75 -24.43 6.52
CA ARG A 353 -40.00 -25.22 5.55
C ARG A 353 -39.36 -24.35 4.48
N ILE A 354 -38.10 -24.61 4.19
CA ILE A 354 -37.30 -23.89 3.20
C ILE A 354 -36.47 -24.87 2.38
N ALA A 355 -36.24 -24.50 1.13
CA ALA A 355 -35.26 -25.15 0.28
C ALA A 355 -33.85 -24.74 0.73
N VAL A 356 -32.94 -25.71 0.85
CA VAL A 356 -31.53 -25.55 1.25
C VAL A 356 -30.66 -26.26 0.21
N VAL A 357 -29.74 -25.52 -0.40
CA VAL A 357 -28.89 -25.99 -1.48
C VAL A 357 -27.43 -25.79 -1.10
N TYR A 358 -26.72 -26.89 -0.91
CA TYR A 358 -25.29 -26.92 -0.62
C TYR A 358 -24.48 -26.87 -1.91
N GLN A 359 -23.52 -25.93 -2.00
CA GLN A 359 -22.65 -25.73 -3.15
C GLN A 359 -21.19 -25.69 -2.69
N LYS A 360 -20.25 -25.93 -3.61
CA LYS A 360 -18.81 -25.74 -3.31
C LYS A 360 -18.49 -24.31 -2.87
N THR A 361 -19.24 -23.34 -3.38
CA THR A 361 -19.08 -21.90 -3.11
C THR A 361 -19.88 -21.41 -1.89
N GLY A 362 -20.53 -22.31 -1.14
CA GLY A 362 -21.29 -21.97 0.07
C GLY A 362 -22.69 -22.56 0.10
N LEU A 363 -23.61 -21.89 0.81
CA LEU A 363 -24.98 -22.35 1.04
C LEU A 363 -25.97 -21.37 0.41
N VAL A 364 -27.07 -21.88 -0.13
CA VAL A 364 -28.19 -21.06 -0.59
C VAL A 364 -29.49 -21.58 0.01
N MET A 365 -30.35 -20.71 0.52
CA MET A 365 -31.60 -21.12 1.15
C MET A 365 -32.73 -20.12 0.95
N GLY A 366 -33.97 -20.60 0.83
CA GLY A 366 -35.15 -19.76 0.67
C GLY A 366 -36.42 -20.58 0.42
N LYS A 367 -37.54 -19.91 0.14
CA LYS A 367 -38.83 -20.59 -0.01
C LYS A 367 -39.12 -21.01 -1.44
N LEU A 368 -39.85 -22.11 -1.56
CA LEU A 368 -40.52 -22.52 -2.79
C LEU A 368 -42.03 -22.43 -2.61
N ASN A 369 -42.75 -22.01 -3.65
CA ASN A 369 -44.21 -22.11 -3.67
C ASN A 369 -44.67 -23.54 -4.04
N ASN A 370 -45.99 -23.74 -4.09
CA ASN A 370 -46.60 -25.04 -4.42
C ASN A 370 -46.21 -25.57 -5.81
N GLU A 371 -45.78 -24.70 -6.73
CA GLU A 371 -45.28 -25.06 -8.07
C GLU A 371 -43.76 -25.30 -8.09
N LYS A 372 -43.11 -25.34 -6.92
CA LYS A 372 -41.65 -25.46 -6.76
C LYS A 372 -40.85 -24.30 -7.38
N LYS A 373 -41.45 -23.10 -7.49
CA LYS A 373 -40.77 -21.87 -7.93
C LYS A 373 -40.20 -21.11 -6.74
N THR A 374 -39.08 -20.41 -6.92
CA THR A 374 -38.40 -19.60 -5.90
C THR A 374 -39.20 -18.36 -5.55
N VAL A 375 -39.64 -18.20 -4.29
CA VAL A 375 -40.46 -17.05 -3.87
C VAL A 375 -39.90 -16.40 -2.60
N GLY A 376 -40.20 -15.11 -2.40
CA GLY A 376 -39.72 -14.35 -1.24
C GLY A 376 -38.20 -14.17 -1.24
N ASN A 377 -37.62 -14.00 -0.06
CA ASN A 377 -36.18 -13.82 0.09
C ASN A 377 -35.42 -15.14 0.03
N TRP A 378 -34.29 -15.12 -0.67
CA TRP A 378 -33.32 -16.19 -0.79
C TRP A 378 -31.95 -15.68 -0.35
N TYR A 379 -31.35 -16.37 0.61
CA TYR A 379 -30.07 -16.01 1.21
C TYR A 379 -29.00 -16.92 0.64
N SER A 380 -27.91 -16.33 0.18
CA SER A 380 -26.68 -17.06 -0.14
C SER A 380 -25.61 -16.68 0.87
N TYR A 381 -24.81 -17.66 1.28
CA TYR A 381 -23.72 -17.52 2.24
C TYR A 381 -22.41 -17.95 1.60
N HIS A 382 -21.31 -17.31 1.99
CA HIS A 382 -19.96 -17.74 1.66
C HIS A 382 -19.66 -19.12 2.28
N PRO A 383 -18.61 -19.84 1.82
CA PRO A 383 -18.20 -21.11 2.41
C PRO A 383 -17.93 -21.02 3.93
N TYR A 384 -17.53 -19.83 4.40
CA TYR A 384 -17.24 -19.57 5.80
C TYR A 384 -18.49 -19.24 6.65
N GLY A 385 -19.68 -19.12 6.04
CA GLY A 385 -20.95 -19.00 6.75
C GLY A 385 -21.48 -17.57 6.96
N ASN A 386 -20.76 -16.54 6.52
CA ASN A 386 -21.27 -15.15 6.46
C ASN A 386 -22.17 -14.94 5.24
N VAL A 387 -23.12 -14.01 5.34
CA VAL A 387 -24.06 -13.68 4.26
C VAL A 387 -23.28 -13.14 3.07
N ARG A 388 -23.55 -13.69 1.88
CA ARG A 388 -23.03 -13.25 0.59
C ARG A 388 -24.03 -12.37 -0.13
N SER A 389 -25.29 -12.79 -0.16
CA SER A 389 -26.35 -12.02 -0.81
C SER A 389 -27.74 -12.39 -0.29
N VAL A 390 -28.68 -11.46 -0.44
CA VAL A 390 -30.11 -11.66 -0.22
C VAL A 390 -30.85 -11.24 -1.48
N LYS A 391 -31.61 -12.14 -2.09
CA LYS A 391 -32.31 -11.93 -3.36
C LYS A 391 -33.80 -12.17 -3.17
N SER A 392 -34.63 -11.25 -3.63
CA SER A 392 -36.09 -11.32 -3.46
C SER A 392 -36.80 -11.69 -4.77
N TYR A 393 -37.86 -12.50 -4.67
CA TYR A 393 -38.62 -13.05 -5.79
C TYR A 393 -40.14 -12.93 -5.58
N ASN A 394 -40.90 -12.70 -6.66
CA ASN A 394 -42.37 -12.70 -6.64
C ASN A 394 -42.94 -14.14 -6.69
N GLU A 395 -44.26 -14.27 -6.63
CA GLU A 395 -44.96 -15.57 -6.67
C GLU A 395 -44.76 -16.34 -7.99
N GLN A 396 -44.35 -15.66 -9.06
CA GLN A 396 -44.06 -16.26 -10.37
C GLN A 396 -42.62 -16.79 -10.48
N GLY A 397 -41.77 -16.57 -9.47
CA GLY A 397 -40.36 -16.97 -9.51
C GLY A 397 -39.43 -15.93 -10.14
N GLU A 398 -39.92 -14.73 -10.42
CA GLU A 398 -39.16 -13.66 -11.05
C GLU A 398 -38.53 -12.76 -9.99
N LYS A 399 -37.34 -12.20 -10.27
CA LYS A 399 -36.69 -11.26 -9.37
C LYS A 399 -37.61 -10.07 -9.08
N ASN A 400 -37.84 -9.74 -7.82
CA ASN A 400 -38.73 -8.65 -7.43
C ASN A 400 -38.36 -8.12 -6.04
N GLY A 401 -38.20 -6.80 -5.91
CA GLY A 401 -37.69 -6.13 -4.71
C GLY A 401 -36.17 -5.90 -4.74
N VAL A 402 -35.59 -5.55 -3.59
CA VAL A 402 -34.17 -5.20 -3.46
C VAL A 402 -33.32 -6.43 -3.25
N HIS A 403 -32.33 -6.62 -4.12
CA HIS A 403 -31.27 -7.62 -4.00
C HIS A 403 -30.05 -6.97 -3.34
N ARG A 404 -29.44 -7.63 -2.36
CA ARG A 404 -28.29 -7.11 -1.58
C ARG A 404 -27.10 -8.05 -1.68
N PHE A 405 -25.90 -7.51 -1.74
CA PHE A 405 -24.63 -8.27 -1.69
C PHE A 405 -23.71 -7.68 -0.63
N TYR A 406 -22.92 -8.55 0.00
CA TYR A 406 -22.08 -8.19 1.16
C TYR A 406 -20.62 -8.59 0.93
N ASP A 407 -19.72 -7.80 1.49
CA ASP A 407 -18.29 -8.06 1.54
C ASP A 407 -18.00 -9.29 2.39
N ASP A 408 -17.09 -10.14 1.93
CA ASP A 408 -16.82 -11.42 2.58
C ASP A 408 -15.98 -11.30 3.85
N PHE A 409 -15.19 -10.22 3.97
CA PHE A 409 -14.35 -9.93 5.13
C PHE A 409 -15.08 -9.16 6.22
N THR A 410 -15.67 -8.02 5.87
CA THR A 410 -16.30 -7.08 6.80
C THR A 410 -17.77 -7.39 7.07
N GLY A 411 -18.43 -8.16 6.19
CA GLY A 411 -19.88 -8.39 6.23
C GLY A 411 -20.71 -7.14 5.90
N LYS A 412 -20.07 -6.04 5.47
CA LYS A 412 -20.75 -4.80 5.10
C LYS A 412 -21.41 -4.94 3.73
N LEU A 413 -22.50 -4.21 3.53
CA LEU A 413 -23.21 -4.12 2.25
C LEU A 413 -22.29 -3.48 1.19
N ILE A 414 -22.16 -4.14 0.02
CA ILE A 414 -21.35 -3.66 -1.12
C ILE A 414 -22.18 -3.39 -2.37
N GLU A 415 -23.39 -3.94 -2.45
CA GLU A 415 -24.31 -3.67 -3.57
C GLU A 415 -25.77 -3.82 -3.13
N GLU A 416 -26.63 -2.90 -3.59
CA GLU A 416 -28.09 -3.03 -3.58
C GLU A 416 -28.66 -2.77 -4.96
N THR A 417 -29.52 -3.65 -5.46
CA THR A 417 -30.11 -3.55 -6.80
C THR A 417 -31.62 -3.84 -6.75
N GLU A 418 -32.44 -2.93 -7.28
CA GLU A 418 -33.90 -3.08 -7.31
C GLU A 418 -34.42 -3.76 -8.59
N TYR A 419 -35.32 -4.74 -8.43
CA TYR A 419 -35.96 -5.47 -9.51
C TYR A 419 -37.49 -5.39 -9.42
N VAL A 420 -38.15 -5.34 -10.57
CA VAL A 420 -39.61 -5.46 -10.70
C VAL A 420 -39.91 -6.45 -11.83
N ASN A 421 -40.64 -7.53 -11.51
CA ASN A 421 -41.04 -8.58 -12.47
C ASN A 421 -39.89 -9.09 -13.36
N GLY A 422 -38.77 -9.43 -12.74
CA GLY A 422 -37.60 -10.01 -13.40
C GLY A 422 -36.61 -9.00 -14.00
N LYS A 423 -37.00 -7.74 -14.15
CA LYS A 423 -36.18 -6.68 -14.76
C LYS A 423 -35.65 -5.70 -13.72
N GLN A 424 -34.43 -5.21 -13.91
CA GLN A 424 -33.84 -4.18 -13.08
C GLN A 424 -34.58 -2.85 -13.30
N SER A 425 -35.17 -2.31 -12.25
CA SER A 425 -36.02 -1.12 -12.27
C SER A 425 -35.91 -0.42 -10.93
N GLY A 426 -35.46 0.83 -10.91
CA GLY A 426 -35.15 1.58 -9.70
C GLY A 426 -33.67 1.90 -9.57
N THR A 427 -33.18 2.05 -8.33
CA THR A 427 -31.78 2.41 -8.08
C THR A 427 -30.91 1.19 -7.82
N GLN A 428 -29.71 1.17 -8.41
CA GLN A 428 -28.59 0.33 -7.98
C GLN A 428 -27.57 1.19 -7.23
N ARG A 429 -27.17 0.75 -6.05
CA ARG A 429 -26.15 1.40 -5.21
C ARG A 429 -24.99 0.44 -5.01
N LEU A 430 -23.78 0.88 -5.27
CA LEU A 430 -22.55 0.18 -4.90
C LEU A 430 -21.88 0.91 -3.75
N TYR A 431 -21.20 0.16 -2.91
CA TYR A 431 -20.50 0.66 -1.74
C TYR A 431 -19.07 0.12 -1.73
N TYR A 432 -18.16 0.92 -1.19
CA TYR A 432 -16.82 0.47 -0.83
C TYR A 432 -16.89 -0.64 0.23
N ASN A 433 -15.83 -1.45 0.37
CA ASN A 433 -15.73 -2.44 1.45
C ASN A 433 -15.77 -1.83 2.86
N THR A 434 -15.53 -0.51 2.97
CA THR A 434 -15.71 0.30 4.18
C THR A 434 -17.19 0.56 4.50
N GLY A 435 -18.11 0.30 3.57
CA GLY A 435 -19.56 0.53 3.67
C GLY A 435 -20.04 1.90 3.19
N GLU A 436 -19.12 2.74 2.71
CA GLU A 436 -19.44 4.07 2.16
C GLU A 436 -19.98 3.95 0.73
N LEU A 437 -20.97 4.77 0.36
CA LEU A 437 -21.53 4.77 -0.99
C LEU A 437 -20.46 5.13 -2.03
N SER A 438 -20.27 4.27 -3.04
CA SER A 438 -19.30 4.48 -4.12
C SER A 438 -19.98 4.87 -5.43
N GLU A 439 -21.10 4.25 -5.78
CA GLU A 439 -21.75 4.47 -7.08
C GLU A 439 -23.28 4.36 -6.99
N VAL A 440 -23.98 5.14 -7.82
CA VAL A 440 -25.44 5.13 -7.93
C VAL A 440 -25.85 5.13 -9.40
N TYR A 441 -26.68 4.17 -9.76
CA TYR A 441 -27.25 4.01 -11.10
C TYR A 441 -28.78 3.97 -11.00
N THR A 442 -29.46 4.47 -12.04
CA THR A 442 -30.92 4.37 -12.15
C THR A 442 -31.29 3.56 -13.39
N PHE A 443 -32.21 2.62 -13.23
CA PHE A 443 -32.66 1.72 -14.28
C PHE A 443 -34.18 1.76 -14.46
N LYS A 444 -34.62 1.52 -15.70
CA LYS A 444 -36.00 1.23 -16.05
C LYS A 444 -36.01 0.10 -17.08
N ASP A 445 -36.64 -1.03 -16.73
CA ASP A 445 -36.74 -2.20 -17.61
C ASP A 445 -35.38 -2.67 -18.17
N ASP A 446 -34.40 -2.87 -17.29
CA ASP A 446 -32.99 -3.25 -17.60
C ASP A 446 -32.17 -2.19 -18.36
N GLN A 447 -32.76 -1.04 -18.68
CA GLN A 447 -32.06 0.05 -19.35
C GLN A 447 -31.65 1.12 -18.33
N MET A 448 -30.37 1.48 -18.33
CA MET A 448 -29.86 2.60 -17.54
C MET A 448 -30.44 3.92 -18.07
N THR A 449 -30.99 4.72 -17.16
CA THR A 449 -31.65 6.00 -17.42
C THR A 449 -31.18 7.04 -16.42
N ASP A 450 -31.37 8.33 -16.74
CA ASP A 450 -31.03 9.46 -15.86
C ASP A 450 -29.51 9.64 -15.70
N THR A 451 -28.98 9.81 -14.49
CA THR A 451 -27.59 10.18 -14.24
C THR A 451 -26.91 9.16 -13.35
N VAL A 452 -25.73 8.69 -13.77
CA VAL A 452 -24.85 7.86 -12.94
C VAL A 452 -24.01 8.77 -12.05
N TYR A 453 -23.95 8.48 -10.76
CA TYR A 453 -23.13 9.21 -9.80
C TYR A 453 -22.05 8.29 -9.24
N LEU A 454 -20.80 8.72 -9.30
CA LEU A 454 -19.67 8.07 -8.63
C LEU A 454 -19.23 8.98 -7.48
N TYR A 455 -18.75 8.40 -6.39
CA TYR A 455 -18.30 9.10 -5.20
C TYR A 455 -16.86 8.73 -4.87
N TYR A 456 -16.18 9.59 -4.13
CA TYR A 456 -14.93 9.26 -3.44
C TYR A 456 -15.23 8.61 -2.10
N HIS A 457 -14.22 7.95 -1.52
CA HIS A 457 -14.18 7.70 -0.08
C HIS A 457 -14.39 9.02 0.69
N GLY A 458 -15.30 9.03 1.68
CA GLY A 458 -15.78 10.25 2.34
C GLY A 458 -17.09 10.85 1.77
N GLY A 459 -17.61 10.33 0.65
CA GLY A 459 -18.95 10.62 0.13
C GLY A 459 -19.08 11.83 -0.81
N GLN A 460 -17.97 12.46 -1.19
CA GLN A 460 -17.96 13.57 -2.15
C GLN A 460 -18.21 13.06 -3.58
N LEU A 461 -18.94 13.82 -4.38
CA LEU A 461 -19.22 13.46 -5.77
C LEU A 461 -17.92 13.46 -6.58
N LYS A 462 -17.62 12.32 -7.22
CA LYS A 462 -16.45 12.10 -8.08
C LYS A 462 -16.80 12.29 -9.55
N GLU A 463 -17.93 11.76 -10.00
CA GLU A 463 -18.37 11.88 -11.39
C GLU A 463 -19.90 11.89 -11.48
N SER A 464 -20.46 12.70 -12.37
CA SER A 464 -21.87 12.67 -12.76
C SER A 464 -21.96 12.49 -14.27
N ILE A 465 -22.58 11.40 -14.70
CA ILE A 465 -22.63 10.97 -16.11
C ILE A 465 -24.10 10.86 -16.51
N PRO A 466 -24.66 11.83 -17.24
CA PRO A 466 -26.02 11.69 -17.74
C PRO A 466 -26.08 10.62 -18.84
N VAL A 467 -27.17 9.87 -18.85
CA VAL A 467 -27.41 8.68 -19.66
C VAL A 467 -28.81 8.76 -20.29
N LYS A 468 -28.88 8.42 -21.57
CA LYS A 468 -30.12 8.23 -22.31
C LYS A 468 -30.05 6.89 -23.04
N GLU A 469 -31.05 6.04 -22.85
CA GLU A 469 -31.16 4.71 -23.48
C GLU A 469 -29.88 3.86 -23.30
N GLY A 470 -29.36 3.82 -22.06
CA GLY A 470 -28.15 3.06 -21.72
C GLY A 470 -26.83 3.67 -22.21
N LYS A 471 -26.84 4.82 -22.90
CA LYS A 471 -25.64 5.47 -23.44
C LYS A 471 -25.40 6.84 -22.81
N ARG A 472 -24.13 7.19 -22.59
CA ARG A 472 -23.75 8.54 -22.12
C ARG A 472 -24.33 9.61 -23.05
N HIS A 473 -24.95 10.63 -22.47
CA HIS A 473 -25.62 11.69 -23.22
C HIS A 473 -25.58 13.00 -22.42
N GLY A 474 -25.45 14.14 -23.09
CA GLY A 474 -25.35 15.43 -22.41
C GLY A 474 -23.97 15.66 -21.78
N VAL A 475 -23.93 16.52 -20.77
CA VAL A 475 -22.66 16.98 -20.17
C VAL A 475 -22.29 16.10 -18.98
N SER A 476 -21.21 15.35 -19.12
CA SER A 476 -20.58 14.62 -18.03
C SER A 476 -19.62 15.53 -17.27
N LEU A 477 -19.61 15.44 -15.94
CA LEU A 477 -18.72 16.20 -15.05
C LEU A 477 -17.95 15.24 -14.16
N MET A 478 -16.64 15.42 -14.06
CA MET A 478 -15.79 14.79 -13.06
C MET A 478 -15.27 15.87 -12.13
N TYR A 479 -15.15 15.56 -10.85
CA TYR A 479 -14.76 16.49 -9.82
C TYR A 479 -13.50 16.01 -9.11
N TYR A 480 -12.69 16.96 -8.68
CA TYR A 480 -11.68 16.73 -7.66
C TYR A 480 -12.36 16.44 -6.30
N GLU A 481 -11.65 15.81 -5.38
CA GLU A 481 -12.16 15.54 -4.01
C GLU A 481 -12.60 16.81 -3.24
N ASN A 482 -12.18 18.02 -3.67
CA ASN A 482 -12.64 19.29 -3.11
C ASN A 482 -13.95 19.82 -3.72
N GLY A 483 -14.54 19.09 -4.67
CA GLY A 483 -15.79 19.47 -5.35
C GLY A 483 -15.60 20.43 -6.54
N GLN A 484 -14.38 20.87 -6.85
CA GLN A 484 -14.13 21.61 -8.09
C GLN A 484 -14.18 20.67 -9.30
N ILE A 485 -14.64 21.18 -10.45
CA ILE A 485 -14.69 20.40 -11.68
C ILE A 485 -13.26 20.09 -12.12
N GLN A 486 -12.96 18.82 -12.33
CA GLN A 486 -11.71 18.33 -12.91
C GLN A 486 -11.83 18.18 -14.42
N TYR A 487 -12.98 17.68 -14.90
CA TYR A 487 -13.20 17.44 -16.31
C TYR A 487 -14.68 17.64 -16.67
N LYS A 488 -14.93 18.25 -17.83
CA LYS A 488 -16.25 18.47 -18.40
C LYS A 488 -16.24 17.99 -19.84
N SER A 489 -17.18 17.14 -20.23
CA SER A 489 -17.23 16.64 -21.61
C SER A 489 -18.66 16.37 -22.07
N THR A 490 -18.93 16.74 -23.32
CA THR A 490 -20.24 16.58 -23.94
C THR A 490 -20.31 15.25 -24.67
N PHE A 491 -21.37 14.48 -24.44
CA PHE A 491 -21.63 13.19 -25.07
C PHE A 491 -22.93 13.22 -25.87
N ALA A 492 -22.91 12.55 -27.03
CA ALA A 492 -24.08 12.21 -27.82
C ALA A 492 -24.00 10.72 -28.19
N ASP A 493 -25.07 9.96 -27.91
CA ASP A 493 -25.19 8.53 -28.19
C ASP A 493 -23.97 7.68 -27.76
N GLY A 494 -23.45 7.97 -26.57
CA GLY A 494 -22.32 7.26 -25.97
C GLY A 494 -20.95 7.70 -26.47
N LYS A 495 -20.88 8.70 -27.37
CA LYS A 495 -19.62 9.22 -27.92
C LYS A 495 -19.41 10.67 -27.50
N ARG A 496 -18.18 11.05 -27.18
CA ARG A 496 -17.80 12.46 -27.00
C ARG A 496 -18.08 13.21 -28.29
N ASN A 497 -18.86 14.28 -28.20
CA ASN A 497 -19.25 15.08 -29.34
C ASN A 497 -19.48 16.53 -28.88
N GLY A 498 -18.62 17.43 -29.33
CA GLY A 498 -18.53 18.81 -28.84
C GLY A 498 -17.34 19.05 -27.92
N GLU A 499 -17.36 20.22 -27.29
CA GLU A 499 -16.27 20.72 -26.46
C GLU A 499 -16.08 19.87 -25.20
N SER A 500 -14.82 19.69 -24.83
CA SER A 500 -14.39 19.08 -23.58
C SER A 500 -13.25 19.86 -22.96
N PHE A 501 -13.29 19.99 -21.65
CA PHE A 501 -12.36 20.78 -20.86
C PHE A 501 -11.79 19.92 -19.73
N ALA A 502 -10.48 19.93 -19.56
CA ALA A 502 -9.86 19.58 -18.29
C ALA A 502 -9.54 20.87 -17.55
N TYR A 503 -9.63 20.85 -16.23
CA TYR A 503 -9.38 22.01 -15.39
C TYR A 503 -8.29 21.68 -14.38
N HIS A 504 -7.44 22.66 -14.13
CA HIS A 504 -6.55 22.66 -12.98
C HIS A 504 -7.38 22.61 -11.69
N VAL A 505 -6.78 22.16 -10.59
CA VAL A 505 -7.42 22.11 -9.24
C VAL A 505 -7.91 23.49 -8.76
N ASN A 506 -7.44 24.59 -9.38
CA ASN A 506 -7.87 25.96 -9.10
C ASN A 506 -9.06 26.45 -9.96
N GLY A 507 -9.63 25.59 -10.80
CA GLY A 507 -10.77 25.89 -11.66
C GLY A 507 -10.42 26.54 -13.01
N ASN A 508 -9.15 26.88 -13.27
CA ASN A 508 -8.72 27.36 -14.58
C ASN A 508 -8.67 26.21 -15.60
N VAL A 509 -8.96 26.49 -16.87
CA VAL A 509 -8.85 25.51 -17.95
C VAL A 509 -7.39 25.06 -18.09
N GLU A 510 -7.17 23.75 -18.05
CA GLU A 510 -5.88 23.10 -18.31
C GLU A 510 -5.80 22.66 -19.77
N ILE A 511 -6.85 22.03 -20.29
CA ILE A 511 -6.92 21.54 -21.66
C ILE A 511 -8.27 21.90 -22.25
N GLU A 512 -8.25 22.36 -23.50
CA GLU A 512 -9.43 22.54 -24.35
C GLU A 512 -9.29 21.65 -25.59
N VAL A 513 -10.33 20.88 -25.87
CA VAL A 513 -10.38 19.99 -27.05
C VAL A 513 -11.81 19.81 -27.52
N ASN A 514 -11.99 19.73 -28.83
CA ASN A 514 -13.27 19.41 -29.44
C ASN A 514 -13.27 17.97 -29.97
N PHE A 515 -14.33 17.23 -29.67
CA PHE A 515 -14.52 15.87 -30.17
C PHE A 515 -15.64 15.83 -31.21
N GLU A 516 -15.45 15.02 -32.25
CA GLU A 516 -16.48 14.60 -33.18
C GLU A 516 -16.56 13.08 -33.13
N ASN A 517 -17.62 12.54 -32.52
CA ASN A 517 -17.81 11.08 -32.39
C ASN A 517 -16.60 10.32 -31.76
N ASN A 518 -16.09 10.81 -30.62
CA ASN A 518 -14.86 10.38 -29.91
C ASN A 518 -13.53 10.74 -30.58
N ILE A 519 -13.56 11.33 -31.77
CA ILE A 519 -12.36 11.66 -32.54
C ILE A 519 -12.03 13.14 -32.36
N VAL A 520 -10.80 13.46 -32.04
CA VAL A 520 -10.30 14.84 -32.00
C VAL A 520 -10.03 15.32 -33.42
N ASN A 521 -10.70 16.41 -33.79
CA ASN A 521 -10.47 17.14 -35.03
C ASN A 521 -10.33 18.64 -34.70
N GLY A 522 -9.33 19.30 -35.28
CA GLY A 522 -9.07 20.73 -35.05
C GLY A 522 -7.95 20.98 -34.06
N ILE A 523 -8.02 22.08 -33.31
CA ILE A 523 -6.92 22.52 -32.43
C ILE A 523 -7.17 21.99 -31.03
N LYS A 524 -6.16 21.35 -30.43
CA LYS A 524 -6.09 21.09 -28.99
C LYS A 524 -5.15 22.09 -28.35
N LYS A 525 -5.60 22.73 -27.27
CA LYS A 525 -4.81 23.69 -26.51
C LYS A 525 -4.60 23.19 -25.09
N ALA A 526 -3.43 23.46 -24.53
CA ALA A 526 -3.19 23.34 -23.11
C ALA A 526 -2.64 24.64 -22.53
N TYR A 527 -2.89 24.82 -21.25
CA TYR A 527 -2.58 26.04 -20.51
C TYR A 527 -1.88 25.68 -19.20
N TYR A 528 -0.88 26.48 -18.84
CA TYR A 528 -0.33 26.50 -17.50
C TYR A 528 -1.42 26.93 -16.49
N PRO A 529 -1.26 26.66 -15.18
CA PRO A 529 -2.30 27.01 -14.20
C PRO A 529 -2.56 28.53 -14.04
N ASP A 530 -1.76 29.40 -14.68
CA ASP A 530 -1.95 30.86 -14.74
C ASP A 530 -2.74 31.29 -15.98
N GLY A 531 -3.12 30.34 -16.84
CA GLY A 531 -3.87 30.57 -18.07
C GLY A 531 -2.99 30.91 -19.28
N LYS A 532 -1.66 30.96 -19.16
CA LYS A 532 -0.78 31.10 -20.33
C LYS A 532 -0.78 29.80 -21.14
N THR A 533 -0.72 29.92 -22.47
CA THR A 533 -0.65 28.76 -23.37
C THR A 533 0.62 27.96 -23.14
N GLU A 534 0.50 26.67 -22.90
CA GLU A 534 1.62 25.72 -22.89
C GLU A 534 1.87 25.19 -24.30
N TYR A 535 0.82 24.75 -25.00
CA TYR A 535 0.94 24.28 -26.36
C TYR A 535 -0.32 24.43 -27.19
N GLU A 536 -0.13 24.39 -28.51
CA GLU A 536 -1.19 24.27 -29.51
C GLU A 536 -0.79 23.20 -30.53
N TYR A 537 -1.61 22.16 -30.67
CA TYR A 537 -1.45 21.10 -31.68
C TYR A 537 -2.68 21.01 -32.57
N VAL A 538 -2.45 20.79 -33.86
CA VAL A 538 -3.52 20.49 -34.82
C VAL A 538 -3.70 18.99 -34.91
N PHE A 539 -4.95 18.54 -34.81
CA PHE A 539 -5.37 17.16 -34.88
C PHE A 539 -6.27 16.92 -36.09
N LYS A 540 -6.05 15.76 -36.72
CA LYS A 540 -6.94 15.19 -37.73
C LYS A 540 -7.06 13.70 -37.47
N ASN A 541 -8.27 13.24 -37.19
CA ASN A 541 -8.55 11.85 -36.86
C ASN A 541 -7.70 11.32 -35.67
N ASP A 542 -7.70 12.04 -34.54
CA ASP A 542 -6.91 11.76 -33.32
C ASP A 542 -5.38 11.80 -33.48
N LEU A 543 -4.87 12.06 -34.68
CA LEU A 543 -3.44 12.16 -34.96
C LEU A 543 -3.03 13.62 -35.13
N TYR A 544 -1.85 13.96 -34.60
CA TYR A 544 -1.24 15.26 -34.87
C TYR A 544 -0.98 15.41 -36.39
N GLU A 545 -1.51 16.48 -36.97
CA GLU A 545 -1.45 16.75 -38.41
C GLU A 545 -1.33 18.25 -38.65
N GLY A 546 -0.18 18.70 -39.13
CA GLY A 546 0.10 20.10 -39.39
C GLY A 546 1.09 20.73 -38.39
N PRO A 547 1.13 22.07 -38.31
CA PRO A 547 2.08 22.77 -37.45
C PRO A 547 1.74 22.60 -35.96
N PHE A 548 2.76 22.65 -35.11
CA PHE A 548 2.58 22.74 -33.66
C PHE A 548 3.51 23.79 -33.05
N LYS A 549 3.13 24.28 -31.88
CA LYS A 549 3.96 25.14 -31.04
C LYS A 549 3.84 24.75 -29.58
N ARG A 550 4.97 24.80 -28.87
CA ARG A 550 5.05 24.68 -27.41
C ARG A 550 5.79 25.89 -26.84
N PHE A 551 5.40 26.34 -25.66
CA PHE A 551 5.93 27.50 -24.99
C PHE A 551 6.41 27.16 -23.58
N HIS A 552 7.51 27.79 -23.16
CA HIS A 552 7.97 27.81 -21.78
C HIS A 552 6.93 28.50 -20.88
N ALA A 553 6.96 28.25 -19.57
CA ALA A 553 6.06 28.92 -18.60
C ALA A 553 6.14 30.47 -18.66
N ASN A 554 7.31 31.00 -19.04
CA ASN A 554 7.53 32.42 -19.27
C ASN A 554 6.89 32.98 -20.56
N GLY A 555 6.24 32.14 -21.37
CA GLY A 555 5.54 32.48 -22.61
C GLY A 555 6.40 32.54 -23.88
N LYS A 556 7.72 32.28 -23.78
CA LYS A 556 8.60 32.21 -24.97
C LYS A 556 8.47 30.85 -25.66
N LEU A 557 8.69 30.83 -26.98
CA LEU A 557 8.65 29.60 -27.79
C LEU A 557 9.69 28.59 -27.28
N GLU A 558 9.26 27.37 -26.99
CA GLU A 558 10.08 26.24 -26.57
C GLU A 558 10.34 25.30 -27.75
N GLU A 559 9.29 24.94 -28.50
CA GLU A 559 9.38 24.05 -29.65
C GLU A 559 8.45 24.49 -30.77
N GLU A 560 8.89 24.24 -32.00
CA GLU A 560 8.03 24.36 -33.19
C GLU A 560 8.43 23.33 -34.26
N GLY A 561 7.45 22.94 -35.07
CA GLY A 561 7.68 22.06 -36.21
C GLY A 561 6.36 21.66 -36.87
N GLN A 562 6.42 20.58 -37.64
CA GLN A 562 5.25 19.97 -38.25
C GLN A 562 5.10 18.52 -37.82
N MET A 563 3.87 18.05 -37.80
CA MET A 563 3.49 16.67 -37.57
C MET A 563 2.73 16.14 -38.79
N LYS A 564 2.93 14.86 -39.13
CA LYS A 564 2.17 14.12 -40.13
C LYS A 564 1.82 12.76 -39.56
N ALA A 565 0.52 12.42 -39.50
CA ALA A 565 0.02 11.19 -38.92
C ALA A 565 0.60 10.88 -37.52
N GLY A 566 0.68 11.89 -36.65
CA GLY A 566 1.15 11.76 -35.27
C GLY A 566 2.66 11.76 -35.08
N LYS A 567 3.45 11.99 -36.14
CA LYS A 567 4.92 11.94 -36.09
C LYS A 567 5.54 13.25 -36.58
N TYR A 568 6.68 13.63 -36.01
CA TYR A 568 7.44 14.80 -36.50
C TYR A 568 7.73 14.66 -37.99
N PHE A 569 7.56 15.75 -38.73
CA PHE A 569 7.79 15.80 -40.16
C PHE A 569 8.47 17.11 -40.55
N GLY A 570 9.46 17.04 -41.44
CA GLY A 570 10.20 18.21 -41.90
C GLY A 570 11.07 18.82 -40.81
N GLU A 571 11.16 20.15 -40.81
CA GLU A 571 12.04 20.89 -39.90
C GLU A 571 11.44 20.98 -38.49
N PHE A 572 12.25 20.60 -37.50
CA PHE A 572 11.96 20.76 -36.07
C PHE A 572 12.98 21.72 -35.46
N LYS A 573 12.50 22.63 -34.60
CA LYS A 573 13.34 23.51 -33.79
C LYS A 573 12.90 23.49 -32.34
N SER A 574 13.87 23.56 -31.44
CA SER A 574 13.62 23.86 -30.03
C SER A 574 14.57 24.94 -29.54
N TYR A 575 14.16 25.65 -28.51
CA TYR A 575 14.77 26.87 -28.02
C TYR A 575 14.93 26.82 -26.50
N TYR A 576 16.01 27.41 -26.00
CA TYR A 576 16.18 27.67 -24.57
C TYR A 576 15.11 28.64 -24.07
N SER A 577 14.85 28.67 -22.75
CA SER A 577 13.93 29.61 -22.11
C SER A 577 14.34 31.08 -22.29
N ASN A 578 15.58 31.36 -22.71
CA ASN A 578 16.01 32.69 -23.13
C ASN A 578 15.61 33.07 -24.58
N GLY A 579 15.20 32.10 -25.41
CA GLY A 579 14.77 32.26 -26.81
C GLY A 579 15.82 31.89 -27.86
N LYS A 580 17.04 31.50 -27.47
CA LYS A 580 18.07 31.05 -28.41
C LYS A 580 17.84 29.62 -28.87
N LEU A 581 18.22 29.32 -30.11
CA LEU A 581 18.09 27.98 -30.70
C LEU A 581 18.92 26.97 -29.91
N PHE A 582 18.29 25.89 -29.44
CA PHE A 582 18.95 24.77 -28.76
C PHE A 582 19.24 23.63 -29.73
N ARG A 583 18.25 23.28 -30.56
CA ARG A 583 18.33 22.14 -31.47
C ARG A 583 17.59 22.44 -32.76
N LYS A 584 18.15 21.97 -33.87
CA LYS A 584 17.53 21.95 -35.19
C LYS A 584 17.65 20.54 -35.78
N ALA A 585 16.57 19.96 -36.28
CA ALA A 585 16.57 18.62 -36.87
C ALA A 585 15.61 18.52 -38.08
N GLN A 586 15.76 17.45 -38.85
CA GLN A 586 14.91 17.12 -40.01
C GLN A 586 14.35 15.72 -39.85
N TYR A 587 13.05 15.58 -40.10
CA TYR A 587 12.32 14.31 -40.01
C TYR A 587 11.72 13.91 -41.36
N ASP A 588 11.80 12.62 -41.69
CA ASP A 588 11.15 12.05 -42.87
C ASP A 588 9.63 11.81 -42.65
N GLU A 589 8.92 11.41 -43.70
CA GLU A 589 7.47 11.09 -43.62
C GLU A 589 7.15 9.95 -42.64
N GLY A 590 8.14 9.12 -42.30
CA GLY A 590 8.02 8.03 -41.35
C GLY A 590 8.20 8.46 -39.90
N GLY A 591 8.49 9.74 -39.64
CA GLY A 591 8.80 10.29 -38.31
C GLY A 591 10.22 10.05 -37.85
N LYS A 592 11.12 9.60 -38.75
CA LYS A 592 12.49 9.29 -38.39
C LYS A 592 13.39 10.45 -38.75
N GLU A 593 14.35 10.74 -37.87
CA GLU A 593 15.38 11.74 -38.18
C GLU A 593 16.11 11.36 -39.45
N ASN A 594 16.23 12.30 -40.38
CA ASN A 594 16.82 12.05 -41.68
C ASN A 594 17.50 13.33 -42.19
N GLY A 595 18.82 13.34 -42.18
CA GLY A 595 19.65 14.52 -42.34
C GLY A 595 20.40 14.89 -41.06
N ILE A 596 20.95 16.11 -41.04
CA ILE A 596 21.79 16.58 -39.94
C ILE A 596 20.91 17.20 -38.85
N ALA A 597 21.00 16.65 -37.64
CA ALA A 597 20.53 17.29 -36.42
C ALA A 597 21.68 18.09 -35.78
N GLU A 598 21.46 19.37 -35.52
CA GLU A 598 22.44 20.30 -34.95
C GLU A 598 22.01 20.74 -33.55
N TYR A 599 22.98 20.79 -32.63
CA TYR A 599 22.77 21.20 -31.24
C TYR A 599 23.69 22.38 -30.90
N TYR A 600 23.13 23.36 -30.20
CA TYR A 600 23.78 24.63 -29.87
C TYR A 600 23.77 24.86 -28.36
N ASP A 601 24.82 25.49 -27.86
CA ASP A 601 24.88 25.95 -26.47
C ASP A 601 24.01 27.21 -26.24
N SER A 602 23.90 27.64 -24.98
CA SER A 602 23.14 28.83 -24.58
C SER A 602 23.72 30.14 -25.16
N GLU A 603 24.90 30.11 -25.78
CA GLU A 603 25.45 31.22 -26.56
C GLU A 603 25.01 31.21 -28.03
N GLY A 604 24.49 30.09 -28.53
CA GLY A 604 24.12 29.87 -29.92
C GLY A 604 25.24 29.26 -30.77
N LYS A 605 26.30 28.73 -30.14
CA LYS A 605 27.39 28.05 -30.86
C LYS A 605 27.11 26.56 -30.94
N LYS A 606 27.29 26.00 -32.13
CA LYS A 606 27.14 24.57 -32.39
C LYS A 606 28.21 23.78 -31.63
N TYR A 607 27.81 22.69 -30.98
CA TYR A 607 28.72 21.86 -30.19
C TYR A 607 28.74 20.39 -30.60
N ILE A 608 27.64 19.90 -31.15
CA ILE A 608 27.56 18.55 -31.70
C ILE A 608 26.52 18.52 -32.82
N SER A 609 26.77 17.67 -33.82
CA SER A 609 25.76 17.29 -34.81
C SER A 609 25.75 15.79 -35.06
N PHE A 610 24.59 15.31 -35.48
CA PHE A 610 24.34 13.91 -35.80
C PHE A 610 23.77 13.82 -37.20
N ASP A 611 24.39 13.03 -38.08
CA ASP A 611 23.86 12.73 -39.41
C ASP A 611 23.04 11.45 -39.35
N PHE A 612 21.73 11.58 -39.48
CA PHE A 612 20.80 10.47 -39.47
C PHE A 612 20.40 10.02 -40.88
N LYS A 613 20.30 8.71 -41.07
CA LYS A 613 19.73 8.10 -42.27
C LYS A 613 18.55 7.22 -41.86
N LYS A 614 17.33 7.68 -42.14
CA LYS A 614 16.08 6.99 -41.77
C LYS A 614 16.07 6.55 -40.29
N GLY A 615 16.48 7.44 -39.39
CA GLY A 615 16.52 7.27 -37.93
C GLY A 615 17.80 6.63 -37.39
N SER A 616 18.69 6.12 -38.24
CA SER A 616 19.95 5.53 -37.82
C SER A 616 21.08 6.56 -37.86
N VAL A 617 21.78 6.76 -36.74
CA VAL A 617 22.95 7.64 -36.69
C VAL A 617 24.04 7.05 -37.57
N SER A 618 24.47 7.80 -38.59
CA SER A 618 25.51 7.41 -39.53
C SER A 618 26.84 8.13 -39.27
N LYS A 619 26.79 9.35 -38.73
CA LYS A 619 27.96 10.13 -38.30
C LYS A 619 27.62 10.98 -37.08
N VAL A 620 28.57 11.13 -36.16
CA VAL A 620 28.58 12.11 -35.08
C VAL A 620 29.73 13.07 -35.33
N GLU A 621 29.51 14.37 -35.21
CA GLU A 621 30.52 15.40 -35.38
C GLU A 621 30.50 16.36 -34.18
N VAL A 622 31.67 16.56 -33.56
CA VAL A 622 31.83 17.34 -32.34
C VAL A 622 32.63 18.60 -32.66
N PHE A 623 32.20 19.74 -32.13
CA PHE A 623 32.76 21.05 -32.43
C PHE A 623 33.36 21.72 -31.18
N ASP A 624 34.50 22.39 -31.34
CA ASP A 624 35.10 23.21 -30.29
C ASP A 624 34.32 24.53 -30.05
N LYS A 625 34.78 25.35 -29.10
CA LYS A 625 34.21 26.69 -28.81
C LYS A 625 34.37 27.69 -29.97
N GLY A 626 35.29 27.43 -30.92
CA GLY A 626 35.50 28.22 -32.14
C GLY A 626 34.61 27.79 -33.31
N GLY A 627 33.86 26.69 -33.16
CA GLY A 627 33.01 26.12 -34.21
C GLY A 627 33.76 25.21 -35.18
N ASN A 628 35.00 24.83 -34.89
CA ASN A 628 35.75 23.88 -35.72
C ASN A 628 35.40 22.44 -35.33
N SER A 629 35.28 21.57 -36.33
CA SER A 629 35.11 20.12 -36.11
C SER A 629 36.40 19.55 -35.51
N VAL A 630 36.30 18.99 -34.29
CA VAL A 630 37.43 18.40 -33.56
C VAL A 630 37.38 16.88 -33.49
N LYS A 631 36.19 16.29 -33.68
CA LYS A 631 36.02 14.84 -33.68
C LYS A 631 34.90 14.43 -34.62
N THR A 632 35.16 13.40 -35.42
CA THR A 632 34.16 12.77 -36.29
C THR A 632 34.14 11.27 -36.03
N ILE A 633 32.96 10.73 -35.76
CA ILE A 633 32.71 9.32 -35.52
C ILE A 633 31.77 8.83 -36.62
N VAL A 634 32.18 7.86 -37.41
CA VAL A 634 31.38 7.32 -38.52
C VAL A 634 30.97 5.89 -38.22
N LYS A 635 29.71 5.54 -38.51
CA LYS A 635 29.19 4.17 -38.39
C LYS A 635 29.93 3.26 -39.38
N SER A 636 30.52 2.17 -38.88
CA SER A 636 31.25 1.18 -39.68
C SER A 636 30.47 -0.12 -39.74
N GLY A 637 29.97 -0.46 -40.93
CA GLY A 637 29.01 -1.55 -41.10
C GLY A 637 27.77 -1.31 -40.24
N LYS A 638 27.52 -2.20 -39.27
CA LYS A 638 26.39 -2.08 -38.33
C LYS A 638 26.77 -1.47 -36.98
N LYS A 639 28.06 -1.18 -36.76
CA LYS A 639 28.61 -0.76 -35.46
C LYS A 639 28.94 0.73 -35.44
N LEU A 640 28.56 1.43 -34.38
CA LEU A 640 28.93 2.82 -34.09
C LEU A 640 29.44 2.91 -32.65
N LYS A 641 30.65 3.46 -32.47
CA LYS A 641 31.17 3.85 -31.14
C LYS A 641 30.54 5.19 -30.76
N TYR A 642 29.36 5.12 -30.17
CA TYR A 642 28.54 6.30 -29.93
C TYR A 642 29.15 7.15 -28.81
N GLU A 643 29.16 8.46 -29.03
CA GLU A 643 29.48 9.45 -28.02
C GLU A 643 28.51 10.62 -28.13
N ASN A 644 28.16 11.20 -27.00
CA ASN A 644 27.39 12.43 -26.91
C ASN A 644 28.05 13.37 -25.90
N TYR A 645 27.82 14.67 -26.01
CA TYR A 645 28.53 15.70 -25.28
C TYR A 645 27.55 16.70 -24.66
N TYR A 646 27.97 17.36 -23.60
CA TYR A 646 27.27 18.51 -23.04
C TYR A 646 27.55 19.78 -23.84
N PRO A 647 26.73 20.84 -23.70
CA PRO A 647 27.06 22.18 -24.18
C PRO A 647 28.42 22.68 -23.67
N THR A 648 28.91 22.22 -22.53
CA THR A 648 30.26 22.54 -22.02
C THR A 648 31.40 21.85 -22.77
N ARG A 649 31.10 20.99 -23.76
CA ARG A 649 32.04 20.16 -24.53
C ARG A 649 32.65 18.98 -23.78
N ASN A 650 32.19 18.71 -22.56
CA ASN A 650 32.54 17.48 -21.85
C ASN A 650 31.69 16.30 -22.34
N LEU A 651 32.28 15.10 -22.34
CA LEU A 651 31.59 13.87 -22.72
C LEU A 651 30.40 13.66 -21.79
N TYR A 652 29.21 13.47 -22.35
CA TYR A 652 27.98 13.17 -21.62
C TYR A 652 27.79 11.66 -21.49
N CYS A 653 27.93 10.93 -22.59
CA CYS A 653 27.88 9.47 -22.56
C CYS A 653 28.66 8.84 -23.69
N GLU A 654 29.04 7.60 -23.48
CA GLU A 654 29.66 6.75 -24.51
C GLU A 654 29.17 5.31 -24.41
N GLY A 655 29.20 4.61 -25.54
CA GLY A 655 28.86 3.19 -25.61
C GLY A 655 28.89 2.68 -27.04
N GLU A 656 28.48 1.43 -27.24
CA GLU A 656 28.39 0.85 -28.59
C GLU A 656 26.94 0.71 -29.03
N ILE A 657 26.67 1.11 -30.27
CA ILE A 657 25.45 0.80 -30.99
C ILE A 657 25.78 -0.26 -32.03
N ILE A 658 25.11 -1.41 -31.97
CA ILE A 658 25.23 -2.52 -32.92
C ILE A 658 23.82 -2.81 -33.45
N ASP A 659 23.66 -2.84 -34.77
CA ASP A 659 22.38 -3.06 -35.44
C ASP A 659 21.31 -2.04 -34.98
N ASP A 660 21.74 -0.79 -34.80
CA ASP A 660 20.92 0.34 -34.32
C ASP A 660 20.35 0.17 -32.91
N LYS A 661 20.95 -0.73 -32.12
CA LYS A 661 20.58 -1.00 -30.73
C LYS A 661 21.79 -0.82 -29.81
N ARG A 662 21.56 -0.29 -28.60
CA ARG A 662 22.60 -0.21 -27.57
C ARG A 662 23.12 -1.60 -27.23
N SER A 663 24.43 -1.73 -27.07
CA SER A 663 25.09 -2.97 -26.70
C SER A 663 26.30 -2.70 -25.82
N GLY A 664 26.60 -3.65 -24.93
CA GLY A 664 27.73 -3.57 -24.02
C GLY A 664 27.50 -2.57 -22.89
N VAL A 665 28.60 -2.10 -22.30
CA VAL A 665 28.57 -1.15 -21.19
C VAL A 665 28.42 0.26 -21.75
N TRP A 666 27.49 1.02 -21.18
CA TRP A 666 27.25 2.43 -21.44
C TRP A 666 27.64 3.24 -20.22
N ASN A 667 28.50 4.23 -20.41
CA ASN A 667 28.95 5.12 -19.35
C ASN A 667 28.34 6.50 -19.57
N TYR A 668 27.87 7.09 -18.48
CA TYR A 668 27.30 8.43 -18.43
C TYR A 668 28.12 9.26 -17.46
N TYR A 669 28.38 10.49 -17.84
CA TYR A 669 29.26 11.40 -17.14
C TYR A 669 28.51 12.67 -16.77
N ASP A 670 28.99 13.40 -15.76
CA ASP A 670 28.51 14.73 -15.42
C ASP A 670 29.13 15.83 -16.29
N ASN A 671 28.74 17.09 -16.05
CA ASN A 671 29.25 18.24 -16.80
C ASN A 671 30.75 18.52 -16.61
N TYR A 672 31.45 17.83 -15.71
CA TYR A 672 32.90 17.90 -15.52
C TYR A 672 33.61 16.64 -16.08
N GLY A 673 32.89 15.72 -16.73
CA GLY A 673 33.44 14.49 -17.28
C GLY A 673 33.77 13.42 -16.22
N VAL A 674 33.06 13.42 -15.08
CA VAL A 674 33.15 12.41 -14.03
C VAL A 674 32.08 11.36 -14.24
N LEU A 675 32.43 10.08 -14.08
CA LEU A 675 31.47 8.98 -14.25
C LEU A 675 30.34 9.13 -13.22
N LYS A 676 29.12 9.23 -13.71
CA LYS A 676 27.88 9.39 -12.92
C LYS A 676 27.02 8.14 -12.94
N GLN A 677 27.03 7.38 -14.04
CA GLN A 677 26.20 6.18 -14.17
C GLN A 677 26.79 5.17 -15.16
N THR A 678 26.58 3.88 -14.88
CA THR A 678 26.96 2.78 -15.77
C THR A 678 25.76 1.84 -15.98
N GLU A 679 25.53 1.49 -17.24
CA GLU A 679 24.45 0.61 -17.67
C GLU A 679 25.00 -0.50 -18.57
N LYS A 680 24.30 -1.64 -18.66
CA LYS A 680 24.70 -2.75 -19.54
C LYS A 680 23.55 -3.18 -20.43
N TYR A 681 23.78 -3.16 -21.74
CA TYR A 681 22.77 -3.49 -22.73
C TYR A 681 23.09 -4.77 -23.51
N VAL A 682 22.07 -5.57 -23.77
CA VAL A 682 22.12 -6.71 -24.70
C VAL A 682 21.02 -6.52 -25.73
N ALA A 683 21.41 -6.31 -26.99
CA ALA A 683 20.49 -6.08 -28.11
C ALA A 683 19.42 -5.02 -27.82
N GLY A 684 19.83 -3.88 -27.24
CA GLY A 684 18.97 -2.74 -26.93
C GLY A 684 18.21 -2.84 -25.60
N GLU A 685 18.21 -4.01 -24.96
CA GLU A 685 17.56 -4.20 -23.65
C GLU A 685 18.56 -4.02 -22.52
N LEU A 686 18.20 -3.19 -21.53
CA LEU A 686 18.98 -3.00 -20.31
C LEU A 686 18.95 -4.29 -19.47
N GLN A 687 20.11 -4.72 -18.99
CA GLN A 687 20.31 -5.95 -18.23
C GLN A 687 21.26 -5.68 -17.07
N ASP A 688 21.30 -6.60 -16.11
CA ASP A 688 22.29 -6.60 -15.02
C ASP A 688 22.07 -5.43 -14.06
N THR A 689 23.12 -5.02 -13.36
CA THR A 689 23.05 -3.95 -12.35
C THR A 689 23.37 -2.59 -12.97
N VAL A 690 22.47 -1.62 -12.79
CA VAL A 690 22.75 -0.19 -13.01
C VAL A 690 23.42 0.37 -11.77
N PHE A 691 24.53 1.06 -11.98
CA PHE A 691 25.27 1.76 -10.93
C PHE A 691 25.18 3.26 -11.14
N GLN A 692 24.90 4.00 -10.07
CA GLN A 692 25.06 5.46 -10.03
C GLN A 692 26.18 5.83 -9.07
N TYR A 693 26.87 6.93 -9.33
CA TYR A 693 28.06 7.35 -8.59
C TYR A 693 27.99 8.81 -8.15
N PHE A 694 28.54 9.08 -6.98
CA PHE A 694 28.81 10.42 -6.47
C PHE A 694 30.02 11.07 -7.18
N PRO A 695 30.20 12.40 -7.08
CA PRO A 695 31.37 13.10 -7.63
C PRO A 695 32.73 12.62 -7.12
N ASN A 696 32.76 11.93 -5.98
CA ASN A 696 33.96 11.28 -5.41
C ASN A 696 34.24 9.87 -5.98
N GLY A 697 33.36 9.36 -6.85
CA GLY A 697 33.43 8.02 -7.44
C GLY A 697 32.85 6.89 -6.58
N ALA A 698 32.37 7.19 -5.37
CA ALA A 698 31.65 6.22 -4.55
C ALA A 698 30.28 5.89 -5.17
N ILE A 699 29.78 4.69 -4.91
CA ILE A 699 28.47 4.24 -5.42
C ILE A 699 27.37 4.98 -4.66
N GLN A 700 26.49 5.65 -5.40
CA GLN A 700 25.26 6.25 -4.89
C GLN A 700 24.13 5.22 -4.85
N SER A 701 23.96 4.43 -5.90
CA SER A 701 22.89 3.42 -5.93
C SER A 701 23.24 2.20 -6.77
N LYS A 702 22.57 1.08 -6.47
CA LYS A 702 22.62 -0.18 -7.21
C LYS A 702 21.20 -0.66 -7.45
N THR A 703 20.83 -0.86 -8.71
CA THR A 703 19.50 -1.37 -9.09
C THR A 703 19.64 -2.51 -10.08
N VAL A 704 19.05 -3.67 -9.78
CA VAL A 704 19.07 -4.82 -10.68
C VAL A 704 17.96 -4.71 -11.73
N TYR A 705 18.33 -4.88 -12.99
CA TYR A 705 17.43 -4.91 -14.15
C TYR A 705 17.48 -6.26 -14.86
N ASN A 706 16.32 -6.69 -15.34
CA ASN A 706 16.16 -7.82 -16.25
C ASN A 706 15.27 -7.38 -17.41
N LYS A 707 15.82 -7.38 -18.63
CA LYS A 707 15.11 -6.96 -19.87
C LYS A 707 14.43 -5.58 -19.75
N GLY A 708 15.14 -4.60 -19.20
CA GLY A 708 14.65 -3.23 -19.05
C GLY A 708 13.74 -2.99 -17.85
N VAL A 709 13.41 -4.02 -17.07
CA VAL A 709 12.50 -3.93 -15.94
C VAL A 709 13.29 -4.11 -14.63
N LYS A 710 13.02 -3.28 -13.61
CA LYS A 710 13.61 -3.45 -12.28
C LYS A 710 13.18 -4.80 -11.71
N ASN A 711 14.14 -5.65 -11.36
CA ASN A 711 13.88 -7.00 -10.89
C ASN A 711 15.05 -7.51 -10.03
N GLY A 712 14.91 -7.40 -8.72
CA GLY A 712 15.93 -7.74 -7.73
C GLY A 712 16.18 -6.61 -6.74
N ILE A 713 17.38 -6.59 -6.18
CA ILE A 713 17.78 -5.70 -5.08
C ILE A 713 17.89 -4.24 -5.54
N TYR A 714 17.45 -3.33 -4.68
CA TYR A 714 17.72 -1.89 -4.72
C TYR A 714 18.48 -1.47 -3.47
N LEU A 715 19.60 -0.75 -3.63
CA LEU A 715 20.38 -0.17 -2.53
C LEU A 715 20.75 1.28 -2.88
N GLU A 716 20.63 2.18 -1.92
CA GLU A 716 21.04 3.58 -2.03
C GLU A 716 21.91 3.98 -0.84
N TYR A 717 22.96 4.75 -1.11
CA TYR A 717 23.95 5.18 -0.15
C TYR A 717 24.07 6.69 -0.18
N ASN A 718 24.43 7.30 0.95
CA ASN A 718 24.86 8.70 0.96
C ASN A 718 26.33 8.85 0.51
N ILE A 719 26.81 10.08 0.36
CA ILE A 719 28.16 10.35 -0.20
C ILE A 719 29.31 9.81 0.66
N PHE A 720 29.02 9.46 1.91
CA PHE A 720 29.94 8.86 2.88
C PHE A 720 29.96 7.32 2.78
N GLY A 721 29.14 6.72 1.92
CA GLY A 721 29.05 5.28 1.71
C GLY A 721 28.16 4.54 2.71
N ILE A 722 27.32 5.26 3.45
CA ILE A 722 26.36 4.69 4.41
C ILE A 722 25.05 4.39 3.68
N LEU A 723 24.48 3.20 3.90
CA LEU A 723 23.22 2.77 3.30
C LEU A 723 22.05 3.59 3.90
N VAL A 724 21.25 4.23 3.04
CA VAL A 724 20.12 5.09 3.42
C VAL A 724 18.77 4.59 2.91
N HIS A 725 18.76 3.74 1.86
CA HIS A 725 17.56 3.02 1.42
C HIS A 725 17.88 1.61 0.95
N GLU A 726 17.00 0.66 1.25
CA GLU A 726 17.05 -0.68 0.65
C GLU A 726 15.66 -1.29 0.45
N GLY A 727 15.56 -2.18 -0.53
CA GLY A 727 14.33 -2.91 -0.85
C GLY A 727 14.48 -3.83 -2.05
N MET A 728 13.36 -4.38 -2.51
CA MET A 728 13.31 -5.29 -3.66
C MET A 728 12.26 -4.87 -4.68
N TYR A 729 12.59 -5.08 -5.96
CA TYR A 729 11.65 -4.97 -7.07
C TYR A 729 11.36 -6.34 -7.68
N ALA A 730 10.13 -6.57 -8.11
CA ALA A 730 9.76 -7.68 -8.98
C ALA A 730 8.81 -7.18 -10.06
N GLY A 731 9.11 -7.49 -11.33
CA GLY A 731 8.27 -7.04 -12.44
C GLY A 731 8.16 -5.51 -12.60
N GLY A 732 9.11 -4.75 -12.05
CA GLY A 732 9.13 -3.29 -12.08
C GLY A 732 8.59 -2.63 -10.81
N GLU A 733 7.92 -3.42 -9.96
CA GLU A 733 7.15 -2.93 -8.82
C GLU A 733 7.84 -3.27 -7.50
N PRO A 734 7.74 -2.39 -6.48
CA PRO A 734 8.31 -2.67 -5.17
C PRO A 734 7.57 -3.86 -4.53
N VAL A 735 8.32 -4.76 -3.92
CA VAL A 735 7.79 -5.95 -3.22
C VAL A 735 8.51 -6.15 -1.89
N ASN A 736 7.86 -6.88 -0.97
CA ASN A 736 8.37 -7.19 0.37
C ASN A 736 8.64 -5.93 1.20
N ASP A 737 9.50 -6.06 2.21
CA ASP A 737 9.92 -4.99 3.10
C ASP A 737 10.87 -4.01 2.41
N TRP A 738 10.67 -2.75 2.73
CA TRP A 738 11.51 -1.62 2.37
C TRP A 738 11.91 -0.87 3.64
N TYR A 739 13.16 -0.43 3.66
CA TYR A 739 13.74 0.28 4.80
C TYR A 739 14.36 1.60 4.36
N THR A 740 14.23 2.59 5.24
CA THR A 740 14.87 3.89 5.09
C THR A 740 15.65 4.21 6.36
N TYR A 741 16.78 4.90 6.22
CA TYR A 741 17.68 5.23 7.32
C TYR A 741 18.02 6.73 7.33
N TYR A 742 18.39 7.24 8.50
CA TYR A 742 19.08 8.50 8.65
C TYR A 742 20.49 8.43 8.03
N ASP A 743 21.14 9.57 7.82
CA ASP A 743 22.45 9.64 7.17
C ASP A 743 23.59 8.97 7.97
N ASP A 744 23.37 8.65 9.24
CA ASP A 744 24.26 7.80 10.04
C ASP A 744 23.94 6.30 9.98
N GLY A 745 22.89 5.89 9.27
CA GLY A 745 22.44 4.51 9.11
C GLY A 745 21.46 4.03 10.19
N THR A 746 20.97 4.92 11.07
CA THR A 746 19.91 4.59 12.04
C THR A 746 18.56 4.41 11.32
N LEU A 747 17.78 3.40 11.71
CA LEU A 747 16.48 3.11 11.08
C LEU A 747 15.52 4.29 11.24
N LYS A 748 14.94 4.74 10.13
CA LYS A 748 13.99 5.86 10.05
C LYS A 748 12.58 5.41 9.67
N GLY A 749 12.46 4.34 8.89
CA GLY A 749 11.15 3.79 8.56
C GLY A 749 11.19 2.40 7.94
N GLU A 750 10.10 1.66 8.12
CA GLU A 750 9.87 0.35 7.52
C GLU A 750 8.44 0.25 6.96
N TYR A 751 8.32 -0.32 5.76
CA TYR A 751 7.04 -0.48 5.07
C TYR A 751 7.06 -1.65 4.08
N ALA A 752 5.89 -2.14 3.68
CA ALA A 752 5.77 -3.27 2.74
C ALA A 752 4.74 -3.04 1.63
N TYR A 753 4.92 -3.77 0.53
CA TYR A 753 4.01 -3.77 -0.63
C TYR A 753 3.46 -5.16 -0.93
N TYR A 754 2.18 -5.23 -1.28
CA TYR A 754 1.49 -6.43 -1.75
C TYR A 754 0.72 -6.17 -3.04
N ASP A 755 0.97 -6.99 -4.06
CA ASP A 755 0.34 -6.85 -5.38
C ASP A 755 0.40 -5.39 -5.89
N THR A 756 1.56 -4.76 -5.69
CA THR A 756 1.86 -3.34 -5.99
C THR A 756 1.22 -2.29 -5.08
N GLU A 757 0.35 -2.70 -4.15
CA GLU A 757 -0.35 -1.81 -3.23
C GLU A 757 0.28 -1.78 -1.83
N LYS A 758 0.11 -0.65 -1.12
CA LYS A 758 0.45 -0.56 0.30
C LYS A 758 -0.44 -1.49 1.12
N HIS A 759 0.13 -2.31 2.00
CA HIS A 759 -0.59 -3.19 2.91
C HIS A 759 0.19 -3.34 4.21
N GLY A 760 -0.50 -3.43 5.34
CA GLY A 760 0.14 -3.51 6.66
C GLY A 760 0.44 -2.15 7.28
N TYR A 761 1.38 -2.15 8.21
CA TYR A 761 1.85 -1.03 9.02
C TYR A 761 3.06 -0.36 8.36
N PHE A 762 2.99 0.96 8.22
CA PHE A 762 4.06 1.80 7.70
C PHE A 762 4.61 2.57 8.89
N ASN A 763 5.74 2.14 9.43
CA ASN A 763 6.28 2.61 10.69
C ASN A 763 7.33 3.71 10.45
N THR A 764 7.28 4.77 11.24
CA THR A 764 8.26 5.87 11.25
C THR A 764 8.96 5.92 12.61
N TYR A 765 10.29 5.99 12.61
CA TYR A 765 11.12 6.07 13.82
C TYR A 765 11.82 7.42 13.90
N ASP A 766 11.97 7.91 15.12
CA ASP A 766 12.74 9.11 15.42
C ASP A 766 14.26 8.87 15.35
N VAL A 767 15.05 9.95 15.49
CA VAL A 767 16.53 9.88 15.51
C VAL A 767 17.11 9.06 16.67
N ASN A 768 16.31 8.69 17.67
CA ASN A 768 16.70 7.81 18.77
C ASN A 768 16.29 6.35 18.55
N GLY A 769 15.66 6.03 17.41
CA GLY A 769 15.15 4.71 17.06
C GLY A 769 13.83 4.33 17.74
N ARG A 770 13.07 5.30 18.25
CA ARG A 770 11.74 5.10 18.87
C ARG A 770 10.65 5.25 17.82
N LEU A 771 9.65 4.38 17.86
CA LEU A 771 8.48 4.49 16.98
C LEU A 771 7.71 5.78 17.31
N GLU A 772 7.62 6.69 16.34
CA GLU A 772 6.97 8.00 16.47
C GLU A 772 5.51 7.94 15.99
N ASP A 773 5.31 7.33 14.82
CA ASP A 773 4.00 7.15 14.20
C ASP A 773 3.97 5.90 13.31
N TYR A 774 2.76 5.48 12.97
CA TYR A 774 2.55 4.50 11.91
C TYR A 774 1.22 4.68 11.18
N GLU A 775 1.20 4.31 9.90
CA GLU A 775 -0.01 4.24 9.10
C GLU A 775 -0.42 2.78 8.85
N ILE A 776 -1.72 2.50 8.84
CA ILE A 776 -2.26 1.17 8.57
C ILE A 776 -2.91 1.19 7.19
N TYR A 777 -2.48 0.30 6.30
CA TYR A 777 -3.05 0.13 4.96
C TYR A 777 -3.68 -1.26 4.79
N SER A 778 -4.82 -1.32 4.12
CA SER A 778 -5.47 -2.55 3.71
C SER A 778 -5.78 -2.50 2.23
N LYS A 779 -4.92 -3.13 1.41
CA LYS A 779 -5.05 -3.19 -0.06
C LYS A 779 -5.14 -1.78 -0.67
N GLY A 780 -4.09 -1.00 -0.43
CA GLY A 780 -3.95 0.38 -0.93
C GLY A 780 -4.75 1.44 -0.17
N ILE A 781 -5.72 1.06 0.66
CA ILE A 781 -6.58 1.99 1.41
C ILE A 781 -6.00 2.25 2.80
N ILE A 782 -5.84 3.51 3.17
CA ILE A 782 -5.47 3.89 4.55
C ILE A 782 -6.64 3.63 5.50
N VAL A 783 -6.40 2.78 6.50
CA VAL A 783 -7.33 2.44 7.59
C VAL A 783 -7.20 3.45 8.72
N ALA A 784 -5.97 3.79 9.09
CA ALA A 784 -5.69 4.79 10.13
C ALA A 784 -4.25 5.34 10.05
N SER A 785 -4.07 6.56 10.56
CA SER A 785 -2.78 7.11 10.98
C SER A 785 -2.76 7.19 12.50
N VAL A 786 -1.71 6.66 13.12
CA VAL A 786 -1.53 6.57 14.57
C VAL A 786 -0.27 7.31 14.98
N PHE A 787 -0.40 8.22 15.93
CA PHE A 787 0.70 9.01 16.50
C PHE A 787 0.93 8.59 17.94
N LEU A 788 2.19 8.38 18.32
CA LEU A 788 2.57 7.92 19.64
C LEU A 788 3.11 9.06 20.52
N ASP A 789 3.01 8.89 21.84
CA ASP A 789 3.67 9.75 22.80
C ASP A 789 5.14 9.31 23.02
N THR A 790 5.92 10.10 23.76
CA THR A 790 7.33 9.77 24.05
C THR A 790 7.55 8.47 24.85
N ALA A 791 6.48 7.87 25.40
CA ALA A 791 6.49 6.59 26.10
C ALA A 791 5.99 5.43 25.21
N GLY A 792 5.63 5.70 23.95
CA GLY A 792 5.14 4.72 22.98
C GLY A 792 3.64 4.42 23.07
N ASN A 793 2.87 5.19 23.85
CA ASN A 793 1.42 5.00 23.92
C ASN A 793 0.72 5.77 22.80
N ILE A 794 -0.44 5.27 22.36
CA ILE A 794 -1.27 5.97 21.37
C ILE A 794 -1.71 7.32 21.93
N ASN A 795 -1.20 8.39 21.34
CA ASN A 795 -1.56 9.77 21.63
C ASN A 795 -2.77 10.17 20.79
N GLN A 796 -2.74 9.87 19.48
CA GLN A 796 -3.80 10.19 18.54
C GLN A 796 -3.98 9.09 17.49
N ARG A 797 -5.22 8.86 17.05
CA ARG A 797 -5.57 7.95 15.96
C ARG A 797 -6.62 8.60 15.07
N PHE A 798 -6.32 8.71 13.79
CA PHE A 798 -7.23 9.28 12.79
C PHE A 798 -7.53 8.23 11.73
N GLY A 799 -8.81 8.00 11.41
CA GLY A 799 -9.20 7.31 10.17
C GLY A 799 -9.35 8.32 9.01
N GLN A 800 -10.12 7.97 7.98
CA GLN A 800 -10.64 8.99 7.06
C GLN A 800 -11.66 9.88 7.77
N TYR A 801 -11.53 11.21 7.62
CA TYR A 801 -12.24 12.17 8.45
C TYR A 801 -12.61 13.48 7.71
N ASN A 802 -13.74 14.07 8.11
CA ASN A 802 -14.24 15.38 7.72
C ASN A 802 -14.50 16.25 8.96
N GLY A 803 -14.02 17.51 8.96
CA GLY A 803 -14.24 18.48 10.04
C GLY A 803 -12.96 19.11 10.59
N GLU A 804 -12.97 19.67 11.80
CA GLU A 804 -11.78 20.24 12.43
C GLU A 804 -10.91 19.17 13.11
N ILE A 805 -9.65 19.04 12.70
CA ILE A 805 -8.63 18.23 13.38
C ILE A 805 -7.67 19.16 14.13
N SER A 806 -7.23 18.70 15.30
CA SER A 806 -6.02 19.22 15.93
C SER A 806 -5.02 18.10 16.20
N PHE A 807 -3.76 18.29 15.77
CA PHE A 807 -2.65 17.43 16.20
C PHE A 807 -2.14 17.89 17.55
N ARG A 808 -1.66 16.96 18.37
CA ARG A 808 -1.12 17.20 19.71
C ARG A 808 0.38 17.00 19.75
N ASP A 809 1.03 17.58 20.74
CA ASP A 809 2.45 17.34 20.99
C ASP A 809 2.70 15.90 21.48
N PRO A 810 3.93 15.37 21.37
CA PRO A 810 4.30 14.03 21.83
C PRO A 810 4.11 13.77 23.33
N LEU A 811 3.76 14.78 24.14
CA LEU A 811 3.39 14.63 25.55
C LEU A 811 1.89 14.87 25.82
N ASN A 812 1.07 15.01 24.77
CA ASN A 812 -0.39 15.15 24.85
C ASN A 812 -0.90 16.33 25.71
N ARG A 813 -0.17 17.46 25.74
CA ARG A 813 -0.49 18.63 26.58
C ARG A 813 -1.13 19.78 25.81
N TYR A 814 -0.82 19.96 24.53
CA TYR A 814 -1.38 21.05 23.73
C TYR A 814 -1.51 20.68 22.25
N ASN A 815 -2.29 21.46 21.50
CA ASN A 815 -2.47 21.25 20.07
C ASN A 815 -1.32 21.93 19.30
N THR A 816 -0.55 21.18 18.51
CA THR A 816 0.55 21.68 17.67
C THR A 816 0.05 22.26 16.34
N PHE A 817 -1.07 21.75 15.86
CA PHE A 817 -1.71 22.18 14.62
C PHE A 817 -3.23 22.14 14.78
N THR A 818 -3.91 23.08 14.12
CA THR A 818 -5.35 23.04 13.89
C THR A 818 -5.63 23.31 12.41
N GLY A 819 -6.50 22.50 11.81
CA GLY A 819 -6.95 22.67 10.45
C GLY A 819 -8.29 21.98 10.20
N HIS A 820 -9.02 22.43 9.19
CA HIS A 820 -10.24 21.78 8.75
C HIS A 820 -9.89 20.76 7.68
N TYR A 821 -10.55 19.60 7.67
CA TYR A 821 -10.35 18.51 6.74
C TYR A 821 -11.63 18.30 5.93
N ASN A 822 -11.45 18.08 4.64
CA ASN A 822 -12.48 17.63 3.72
C ASN A 822 -11.91 16.44 2.95
N SER A 823 -12.61 15.31 2.99
CA SER A 823 -12.21 14.04 2.35
C SER A 823 -10.89 13.50 2.88
N GLY A 824 -10.60 13.63 4.18
CA GLY A 824 -9.31 13.22 4.75
C GLY A 824 -8.12 14.10 4.38
N ARG A 825 -8.33 15.23 3.69
CA ARG A 825 -7.28 16.22 3.37
C ARG A 825 -7.55 17.56 4.00
N VAL A 826 -6.51 18.22 4.50
CA VAL A 826 -6.63 19.57 5.07
C VAL A 826 -7.11 20.57 4.00
N ASN A 827 -8.13 21.36 4.31
CA ASN A 827 -8.75 22.34 3.43
C ASN A 827 -9.14 23.60 4.23
N GLY A 828 -8.88 24.79 3.70
CA GLY A 828 -9.09 26.06 4.40
C GLY A 828 -7.90 26.46 5.26
N ALA A 829 -8.13 27.22 6.34
CA ALA A 829 -7.04 27.74 7.17
C ALA A 829 -6.31 26.62 7.93
N GLY A 830 -4.98 26.67 7.90
CA GLY A 830 -4.10 25.83 8.71
C GLY A 830 -3.22 26.69 9.59
N LYS A 831 -3.08 26.31 10.86
CA LYS A 831 -2.32 27.06 11.86
C LYS A 831 -1.47 26.12 12.72
N TRP A 832 -0.18 26.40 12.81
CA TRP A 832 0.76 25.74 13.72
C TRP A 832 1.11 26.65 14.87
N VAL A 833 1.20 26.08 16.07
CA VAL A 833 1.62 26.79 17.28
C VAL A 833 2.75 26.05 18.01
N ASP A 834 3.55 26.80 18.77
CA ASP A 834 4.53 26.24 19.69
C ASP A 834 3.90 25.89 21.06
N PHE A 835 4.71 25.32 21.97
CA PHE A 835 4.30 24.97 23.34
C PHE A 835 3.82 26.17 24.18
N GLU A 836 4.23 27.40 23.84
CA GLU A 836 3.71 28.62 24.47
C GLU A 836 2.41 29.13 23.78
N ASN A 837 1.82 28.33 22.88
CA ASN A 837 0.64 28.63 22.06
C ASN A 837 0.82 29.85 21.12
N LYS A 838 2.06 30.16 20.73
CA LYS A 838 2.37 31.21 19.75
C LYS A 838 2.36 30.64 18.35
N VAL A 839 1.86 31.43 17.40
CA VAL A 839 1.78 31.02 15.99
C VAL A 839 3.18 30.94 15.38
N ILE A 840 3.56 29.77 14.89
CA ILE A 840 4.85 29.55 14.20
C ILE A 840 4.69 29.47 12.68
N SER A 841 3.50 29.08 12.20
CA SER A 841 3.15 29.11 10.78
C SER A 841 1.64 29.21 10.57
N THR A 842 1.23 29.88 9.51
CA THR A 842 -0.18 29.97 9.11
C THR A 842 -0.31 30.16 7.60
N GLY A 843 -1.41 29.66 7.05
CA GLY A 843 -1.76 29.81 5.65
C GLY A 843 -3.07 29.10 5.33
N THR A 844 -3.36 28.96 4.04
CA THR A 844 -4.53 28.24 3.54
C THR A 844 -4.13 27.01 2.75
N PHE A 845 -4.93 25.97 2.88
CA PHE A 845 -4.90 24.79 2.04
C PHE A 845 -6.09 24.78 1.09
N ASP A 846 -5.86 24.28 -0.11
CA ASP A 846 -6.89 23.76 -0.99
C ASP A 846 -6.62 22.26 -1.20
N ASN A 847 -7.49 21.42 -0.65
CA ASN A 847 -7.46 19.96 -0.82
C ASN A 847 -6.12 19.26 -0.50
N GLY A 848 -5.52 19.60 0.62
CA GLY A 848 -4.23 19.07 1.09
C GLY A 848 -3.01 19.81 0.53
N LYS A 849 -3.20 20.74 -0.40
CA LYS A 849 -2.11 21.51 -1.03
C LYS A 849 -2.11 22.94 -0.50
N ARG A 850 -0.93 23.48 -0.20
CA ARG A 850 -0.79 24.90 0.19
C ARG A 850 -1.29 25.81 -0.93
N GLU A 851 -2.08 26.82 -0.57
CA GLU A 851 -2.62 27.82 -1.49
C GLU A 851 -2.46 29.22 -0.90
N GLY A 852 -2.15 30.20 -1.74
CA GLY A 852 -1.98 31.60 -1.35
C GLY A 852 -0.74 31.86 -0.49
N VAL A 853 -0.76 32.95 0.27
CA VAL A 853 0.39 33.40 1.06
C VAL A 853 0.47 32.62 2.37
N TRP A 854 1.58 31.91 2.53
CA TRP A 854 1.99 31.26 3.76
C TRP A 854 3.00 32.13 4.50
N THR A 855 2.83 32.24 5.81
CA THR A 855 3.71 33.03 6.68
C THR A 855 4.24 32.16 7.82
N TRP A 856 5.53 32.30 8.11
CA TRP A 856 6.19 31.70 9.27
C TRP A 856 6.76 32.79 10.16
N PHE A 857 6.87 32.47 11.45
CA PHE A 857 7.28 33.41 12.48
C PHE A 857 8.49 32.91 13.26
N TYR A 858 9.32 33.84 13.73
CA TYR A 858 10.29 33.62 14.78
C TYR A 858 9.62 33.50 16.15
N ARG A 859 10.37 33.06 17.17
CA ARG A 859 9.86 32.87 18.56
C ARG A 859 9.33 34.16 19.20
N ASP A 860 9.78 35.32 18.73
CA ASP A 860 9.33 36.64 19.19
C ASP A 860 8.08 37.15 18.44
N GLY A 861 7.58 36.39 17.46
CA GLY A 861 6.42 36.73 16.64
C GLY A 861 6.74 37.57 15.40
N THR A 862 8.01 37.93 15.16
CA THR A 862 8.41 38.57 13.91
C THR A 862 8.36 37.58 12.75
N VAL A 863 8.09 38.06 11.54
CA VAL A 863 8.00 37.19 10.34
C VAL A 863 9.39 36.66 9.99
N SER A 864 9.53 35.34 9.82
CA SER A 864 10.77 34.70 9.38
C SER A 864 10.76 34.36 7.89
N LYS A 865 9.58 34.05 7.34
CA LYS A 865 9.41 33.66 5.94
C LYS A 865 8.01 34.01 5.45
N LYS A 866 7.90 34.40 4.18
CA LYS A 866 6.66 34.51 3.43
C LYS A 866 6.81 33.83 2.08
N ALA A 867 5.89 32.95 1.74
CA ALA A 867 5.93 32.23 0.48
C ALA A 867 4.53 32.18 -0.11
N ASN A 868 4.40 32.49 -1.40
CA ASN A 868 3.14 32.32 -2.10
C ASN A 868 3.10 30.94 -2.77
N TYR A 869 2.00 30.23 -2.58
CA TYR A 869 1.75 28.92 -3.18
C TYR A 869 0.58 28.98 -4.12
N LYS A 870 0.64 28.16 -5.16
CA LYS A 870 -0.45 27.86 -6.06
C LYS A 870 -0.46 26.37 -6.34
N ASN A 871 -1.55 25.69 -5.98
CA ASN A 871 -1.69 24.23 -6.09
C ASN A 871 -0.56 23.46 -5.40
N GLY A 872 -0.12 23.90 -4.22
CA GLY A 872 0.93 23.25 -3.43
C GLY A 872 2.36 23.53 -3.91
N LYS A 873 2.53 24.19 -5.06
CA LYS A 873 3.84 24.60 -5.57
C LYS A 873 4.09 26.07 -5.29
N LEU A 874 5.35 26.45 -5.07
CA LEU A 874 5.73 27.86 -4.93
C LEU A 874 5.42 28.63 -6.22
N HIS A 875 4.78 29.80 -6.12
CA HIS A 875 4.46 30.61 -7.29
C HIS A 875 4.37 32.09 -6.90
N GLY A 876 5.16 32.94 -7.56
CA GLY A 876 5.33 34.35 -7.23
C GLY A 876 6.51 34.59 -6.29
N GLU A 877 6.44 35.69 -5.53
CA GLU A 877 7.54 36.10 -4.66
C GLU A 877 7.67 35.20 -3.42
N TYR A 878 8.92 34.88 -3.09
CA TYR A 878 9.32 34.17 -1.88
C TYR A 878 10.33 35.03 -1.14
N PHE A 879 10.03 35.30 0.13
CA PHE A 879 10.84 36.13 1.01
C PHE A 879 11.23 35.36 2.26
N THR A 880 12.49 35.53 2.66
CA THR A 880 12.93 35.23 4.02
C THR A 880 13.36 36.53 4.69
N TYR A 881 13.31 36.56 6.01
CA TYR A 881 13.66 37.71 6.83
C TYR A 881 14.68 37.29 7.88
N HIS A 882 15.52 38.22 8.32
CA HIS A 882 16.37 38.09 9.51
C HIS A 882 15.55 38.32 10.79
N GLU A 883 16.07 37.91 11.95
CA GLU A 883 15.45 38.15 13.28
C GLU A 883 15.20 39.65 13.57
N ASN A 884 15.92 40.57 12.90
CA ASN A 884 15.70 42.01 13.04
C ASN A 884 14.61 42.58 12.11
N GLY A 885 13.90 41.71 11.38
CA GLY A 885 12.81 42.06 10.47
C GLY A 885 13.24 42.55 9.07
N LYS A 886 14.53 42.69 8.78
CA LYS A 886 15.02 42.99 7.43
C LYS A 886 14.95 41.74 6.55
N ILE A 887 14.77 41.92 5.23
CA ILE A 887 14.74 40.82 4.26
C ILE A 887 16.12 40.13 4.24
N SER A 888 16.16 38.80 4.31
CA SER A 888 17.36 37.97 4.15
C SER A 888 17.46 37.35 2.76
N SER A 889 16.33 37.09 2.08
CA SER A 889 16.34 36.71 0.67
C SER A 889 15.09 37.13 -0.07
N LYS A 890 15.24 37.40 -1.37
CA LYS A 890 14.16 37.61 -2.34
C LYS A 890 14.35 36.64 -3.51
N GLN A 891 13.31 35.86 -3.78
CA GLN A 891 13.27 34.84 -4.82
C GLN A 891 11.93 34.91 -5.57
N ILE A 892 11.88 34.42 -6.80
CA ILE A 892 10.66 34.32 -7.59
C ILE A 892 10.52 32.89 -8.07
N TYR A 893 9.38 32.29 -7.79
CA TYR A 893 9.06 30.94 -8.25
C TYR A 893 7.96 30.99 -9.31
N GLU A 894 8.02 30.11 -10.29
CA GLU A 894 6.95 29.88 -11.26
C GLU A 894 6.60 28.39 -11.22
N TYR A 895 5.53 28.04 -10.50
CA TYR A 895 5.02 26.66 -10.39
C TYR A 895 6.01 25.64 -9.85
N GLY A 896 6.74 26.03 -8.83
CA GLY A 896 7.73 25.19 -8.15
C GLY A 896 9.16 25.53 -8.56
N ASP A 897 9.34 26.05 -9.77
CA ASP A 897 10.66 26.28 -10.33
C ASP A 897 11.12 27.71 -10.02
N LEU A 898 12.33 27.85 -9.48
CA LEU A 898 12.99 29.12 -9.20
C LEU A 898 13.36 29.79 -10.53
N GLN A 899 12.90 31.03 -10.72
CA GLN A 899 13.08 31.80 -11.94
C GLN A 899 13.61 33.20 -11.64
N GLY A 900 14.41 33.74 -12.56
CA GLY A 900 14.83 35.12 -12.53
C GLY A 900 15.85 35.44 -11.43
N PRO A 901 15.89 36.70 -10.95
CA PRO A 901 16.89 37.14 -9.98
C PRO A 901 16.62 36.60 -8.58
N VAL A 902 17.67 36.06 -7.97
CA VAL A 902 17.71 35.61 -6.59
C VAL A 902 18.73 36.45 -5.84
N ILE A 903 18.26 37.15 -4.80
CA ILE A 903 19.08 38.07 -4.01
C ILE A 903 19.05 37.62 -2.56
N TYR A 904 20.23 37.47 -1.97
CA TYR A 904 20.42 37.28 -0.53
C TYR A 904 20.97 38.56 0.08
N TYR A 905 20.65 38.83 1.34
CA TYR A 905 21.03 40.03 2.07
C TYR A 905 21.58 39.67 3.44
N TYR A 906 22.55 40.44 3.92
CA TYR A 906 23.01 40.38 5.31
C TYR A 906 21.98 41.01 6.27
N ASP A 907 22.13 40.73 7.56
CA ASP A 907 21.29 41.30 8.63
C ASP A 907 21.41 42.83 8.73
N ASN A 908 22.45 43.45 8.16
CA ASN A 908 22.55 44.90 8.03
C ASN A 908 21.74 45.49 6.86
N GLY A 909 21.27 44.66 5.92
CA GLY A 909 20.49 45.04 4.73
C GLY A 909 21.31 45.19 3.44
N ASN A 910 22.64 45.07 3.50
CA ASN A 910 23.48 45.00 2.30
C ASN A 910 23.24 43.68 1.56
N LYS A 911 23.41 43.67 0.24
CA LYS A 911 23.37 42.42 -0.55
C LYS A 911 24.50 41.50 -0.06
N GLU A 912 24.20 40.21 0.08
CA GLU A 912 25.17 39.12 0.29
C GLU A 912 25.49 38.46 -1.05
N SER A 913 24.46 38.19 -1.87
CA SER A 913 24.67 37.73 -3.23
C SER A 913 23.51 38.06 -4.15
N GLU A 914 23.79 38.10 -5.44
CA GLU A 914 22.82 38.28 -6.51
C GLU A 914 23.14 37.29 -7.62
N SER A 915 22.15 36.54 -8.06
CA SER A 915 22.28 35.51 -9.10
C SER A 915 21.01 35.44 -9.93
N TYR A 916 21.08 34.75 -11.07
CA TYR A 916 19.93 34.51 -11.92
C TYR A 916 19.69 33.00 -12.05
N TYR A 917 18.43 32.59 -12.06
CA TYR A 917 18.00 31.21 -12.19
C TYR A 917 17.08 31.07 -13.40
N GLU A 918 17.21 29.97 -14.12
CA GLU A 918 16.29 29.55 -15.17
C GLU A 918 15.94 28.08 -14.91
N ASP A 919 14.68 27.80 -14.64
CA ASP A 919 14.17 26.44 -14.46
C ASP A 919 14.90 25.71 -13.32
N ASP A 920 14.95 26.34 -12.13
CA ASP A 920 15.71 25.93 -10.93
C ASP A 920 17.24 25.93 -11.07
N LEU A 921 17.78 26.14 -12.27
CA LEU A 921 19.19 26.06 -12.54
C LEU A 921 19.81 27.46 -12.57
N LYS A 922 20.80 27.68 -11.69
CA LYS A 922 21.58 28.91 -11.70
C LYS A 922 22.22 29.14 -13.07
N HIS A 923 22.03 30.31 -13.66
CA HIS A 923 22.52 30.63 -15.00
C HIS A 923 23.06 32.06 -15.05
N GLY A 924 24.13 32.26 -15.83
CA GLY A 924 24.78 33.54 -15.98
C GLY A 924 25.63 33.95 -14.77
N LYS A 925 25.72 35.27 -14.56
CA LYS A 925 26.59 35.89 -13.57
C LYS A 925 25.97 35.83 -12.18
N MET A 926 26.75 35.34 -11.22
CA MET A 926 26.50 35.45 -9.78
C MET A 926 27.54 36.39 -9.16
N ILE A 927 27.09 37.38 -8.42
CA ILE A 927 27.94 38.29 -7.65
C ILE A 927 27.74 37.97 -6.17
N THR A 928 28.84 37.88 -5.43
CA THR A 928 28.84 37.77 -3.96
C THR A 928 29.51 39.01 -3.39
N TYR A 929 28.93 39.55 -2.35
CA TYR A 929 29.35 40.77 -1.66
C TYR A 929 29.74 40.44 -0.23
N ASP A 930 30.63 41.24 0.33
CA ASP A 930 30.95 41.15 1.75
C ASP A 930 29.91 41.86 2.63
N TYR A 931 30.06 41.73 3.94
CA TYR A 931 29.18 42.38 4.91
C TYR A 931 29.12 43.91 4.74
N GLY A 932 30.20 44.56 4.29
CA GLY A 932 30.27 45.99 3.99
C GLY A 932 29.57 46.43 2.70
N GLY A 933 29.25 45.48 1.81
CA GLY A 933 28.66 45.72 0.49
C GLY A 933 29.68 45.80 -0.66
N GLU A 934 30.96 45.50 -0.42
CA GLU A 934 31.99 45.42 -1.44
C GLU A 934 31.88 44.10 -2.21
N ILE A 935 32.19 44.11 -3.53
CA ILE A 935 32.19 42.88 -4.34
C ILE A 935 33.33 41.97 -3.86
N GLN A 936 32.96 40.78 -3.42
CA GLN A 936 33.88 39.77 -2.92
C GLN A 936 34.32 38.83 -4.05
N GLN A 937 33.38 38.29 -4.83
CA GLN A 937 33.69 37.41 -5.96
C GLN A 937 32.57 37.40 -7.01
N ILE A 938 32.93 37.02 -8.24
CA ILE A 938 32.03 36.87 -9.37
C ILE A 938 32.17 35.46 -9.93
N ARG A 939 31.06 34.74 -10.10
CA ARG A 939 31.01 33.38 -10.64
C ARG A 939 30.09 33.33 -11.85
N TYR A 940 30.40 32.46 -12.81
CA TYR A 940 29.59 32.25 -14.01
C TYR A 940 29.08 30.82 -14.03
N TYR A 941 27.77 30.70 -14.19
CA TYR A 941 27.08 29.43 -14.24
C TYR A 941 26.41 29.23 -15.60
N ASP A 942 26.36 27.99 -16.06
CA ASP A 942 25.50 27.59 -17.18
C ASP A 942 24.65 26.40 -16.74
N LYS A 943 23.34 26.64 -16.61
CA LYS A 943 22.35 25.64 -16.21
C LYS A 943 22.80 24.79 -15.00
N GLY A 944 23.19 25.49 -13.93
CA GLY A 944 23.61 24.92 -12.64
C GLY A 944 25.09 24.55 -12.56
N VAL A 945 25.80 24.46 -13.68
CA VAL A 945 27.24 24.13 -13.73
C VAL A 945 28.07 25.38 -13.47
N LEU A 946 28.97 25.35 -12.50
CA LEU A 946 29.93 26.43 -12.28
C LEU A 946 31.04 26.34 -13.34
N LEU A 947 31.06 27.28 -14.28
CA LEU A 947 32.03 27.28 -15.38
C LEU A 947 33.32 28.00 -15.02
N SER A 948 33.21 29.15 -14.37
CA SER A 948 34.37 29.99 -14.06
C SER A 948 34.10 30.97 -12.93
N TYR A 949 35.16 31.61 -12.44
CA TYR A 949 35.06 32.71 -11.49
C TYR A 949 36.10 33.80 -11.79
N THR A 950 35.86 35.00 -11.26
CA THR A 950 36.76 36.16 -11.28
C THR A 950 36.50 37.05 -10.07
N TYR A 951 37.31 38.10 -9.93
CA TYR A 951 37.17 39.17 -8.94
C TYR A 951 37.79 40.46 -9.49
N LEU A 952 37.59 41.56 -8.76
CA LEU A 952 38.05 42.88 -9.18
C LEU A 952 39.51 43.13 -8.81
N ASP A 953 40.25 43.77 -9.71
CA ASP A 953 41.56 44.33 -9.43
C ASP A 953 41.45 45.61 -8.57
N LYS A 954 42.60 46.17 -8.19
CA LYS A 954 42.70 47.40 -7.38
C LYS A 954 42.05 48.65 -8.00
N ASN A 955 41.73 48.62 -9.29
CA ASN A 955 41.09 49.72 -10.02
C ASN A 955 39.60 49.44 -10.30
N GLY A 956 39.04 48.34 -9.75
CA GLY A 956 37.65 47.95 -9.96
C GLY A 956 37.38 47.24 -11.28
N LYS A 957 38.41 46.74 -11.99
CA LYS A 957 38.25 45.99 -13.25
C LYS A 957 38.29 44.49 -13.00
N GLU A 958 37.42 43.72 -13.66
CA GLU A 958 37.43 42.25 -13.59
C GLU A 958 38.75 41.67 -14.11
N LEU A 959 39.33 40.73 -13.35
CA LEU A 959 40.47 39.92 -13.79
C LEU A 959 40.04 38.86 -14.83
N PRO A 960 40.99 38.24 -15.56
CA PRO A 960 40.70 37.11 -16.43
C PRO A 960 39.98 35.99 -15.67
N PHE A 961 38.98 35.38 -16.32
CA PHE A 961 38.23 34.26 -15.74
C PHE A 961 39.14 33.06 -15.48
N VAL A 962 38.95 32.42 -14.35
CA VAL A 962 39.55 31.12 -14.03
C VAL A 962 38.50 30.04 -14.28
N GLU A 963 38.72 29.20 -15.29
CA GLU A 963 37.82 28.10 -15.65
C GLU A 963 37.89 26.97 -14.60
N ILE A 964 36.75 26.31 -14.36
CA ILE A 964 36.64 25.15 -13.47
C ILE A 964 36.67 23.89 -14.32
N GLU A 965 37.69 23.07 -14.10
CA GLU A 965 37.91 21.83 -14.83
C GLU A 965 37.76 20.61 -13.91
N LYS A 966 37.87 19.42 -14.51
CA LYS A 966 37.94 18.15 -13.79
C LYS A 966 39.13 18.12 -12.84
N GLY A 967 38.93 17.60 -11.63
CA GLY A 967 39.95 17.48 -10.60
C GLY A 967 39.86 18.56 -9.52
N GLU A 968 40.97 18.79 -8.81
CA GLU A 968 41.04 19.80 -7.74
C GLU A 968 41.34 21.18 -8.31
N THR A 969 40.52 22.18 -7.95
CA THR A 969 40.76 23.60 -8.21
C THR A 969 40.84 24.35 -6.88
N SER A 970 41.93 25.10 -6.69
CA SER A 970 42.09 26.01 -5.55
C SER A 970 41.64 27.42 -5.92
N PHE A 971 40.82 28.02 -5.07
CA PHE A 971 40.24 29.35 -5.25
C PHE A 971 40.78 30.25 -4.15
N VAL A 972 41.52 31.28 -4.54
CA VAL A 972 41.87 32.38 -3.64
C VAL A 972 41.45 33.68 -4.31
N VAL A 973 40.53 34.37 -3.67
CA VAL A 973 39.95 35.62 -4.13
C VAL A 973 40.39 36.75 -3.21
N TYR A 974 40.63 37.95 -3.75
CA TYR A 974 41.07 39.12 -3.00
C TYR A 974 40.10 40.29 -3.18
N TYR A 975 39.96 41.10 -2.14
CA TYR A 975 39.35 42.42 -2.21
C TYR A 975 40.23 43.41 -2.99
N GLN A 976 39.67 44.54 -3.41
CA GLN A 976 40.41 45.58 -4.12
C GLN A 976 41.55 46.17 -3.28
N ASN A 977 41.44 46.11 -1.95
CA ASN A 977 42.48 46.54 -1.02
C ASN A 977 43.64 45.52 -0.88
N GLY A 978 43.57 44.37 -1.53
CA GLY A 978 44.60 43.33 -1.53
C GLY A 978 44.48 42.30 -0.41
N ASN A 979 43.54 42.45 0.52
CA ASN A 979 43.26 41.42 1.52
C ASN A 979 42.52 40.25 0.89
N LYS A 980 42.70 39.04 1.44
CA LYS A 980 41.95 37.87 1.00
C LYS A 980 40.46 38.05 1.30
N ALA A 981 39.63 37.55 0.40
CA ALA A 981 38.17 37.56 0.47
C ALA A 981 37.63 36.14 0.71
N VAL A 982 38.06 35.18 -0.10
CA VAL A 982 37.62 33.77 0.00
C VAL A 982 38.80 32.85 -0.29
N GLU A 983 38.92 31.78 0.49
CA GLU A 983 39.79 30.63 0.24
C GLU A 983 38.95 29.36 0.23
N GLN A 984 38.92 28.63 -0.88
CA GLN A 984 38.19 27.37 -0.96
C GLN A 984 38.89 26.40 -1.92
N LYS A 985 38.58 25.12 -1.76
CA LYS A 985 38.95 24.06 -2.70
C LYS A 985 37.69 23.41 -3.24
N ARG A 986 37.75 23.01 -4.51
CA ARG A 986 36.70 22.21 -5.14
C ARG A 986 37.30 21.01 -5.84
N TYR A 987 36.54 19.92 -5.86
CA TYR A 987 36.86 18.73 -6.63
C TYR A 987 35.69 18.43 -7.58
N ASN A 988 35.93 18.48 -8.89
CA ASN A 988 34.89 18.34 -9.92
C ASN A 988 33.70 19.29 -9.68
N GLY A 989 34.00 20.56 -9.37
CA GLY A 989 32.99 21.58 -9.07
C GLY A 989 32.36 21.53 -7.68
N SER A 990 32.40 20.40 -6.97
CA SER A 990 31.90 20.28 -5.59
C SER A 990 32.89 20.85 -4.57
N LEU A 991 32.41 21.55 -3.54
CA LEU A 991 33.26 22.01 -2.44
C LEU A 991 33.93 20.83 -1.73
N ASN A 992 35.24 20.90 -1.50
CA ASN A 992 35.97 19.83 -0.85
C ASN A 992 37.16 20.37 -0.06
N GLY A 993 37.19 20.13 1.25
CA GLY A 993 38.17 20.68 2.18
C GLY A 993 37.71 21.98 2.84
N THR A 994 38.66 22.72 3.40
CA THR A 994 38.39 23.94 4.17
C THR A 994 37.91 25.07 3.26
N TYR A 995 36.84 25.72 3.70
CA TYR A 995 36.31 26.95 3.14
C TYR A 995 36.50 28.07 4.16
N LYS A 996 37.12 29.17 3.76
CA LYS A 996 37.30 30.37 4.56
C LYS A 996 36.80 31.59 3.82
N GLU A 997 36.15 32.47 4.55
CA GLU A 997 35.68 33.76 4.10
C GLU A 997 36.19 34.84 5.06
N TYR A 998 36.54 36.01 4.53
CA TYR A 998 37.15 37.09 5.29
C TYR A 998 36.37 38.39 5.09
N TYR A 999 36.43 39.30 6.06
CA TYR A 999 36.01 40.68 5.92
C TYR A 999 37.03 41.48 5.10
N ALA A 1000 36.61 42.62 4.54
CA ALA A 1000 37.51 43.53 3.82
C ALA A 1000 38.74 43.98 4.64
N ASP A 1001 38.64 44.03 5.98
CA ASP A 1001 39.76 44.36 6.87
C ASP A 1001 40.74 43.18 7.11
N GLY A 1002 40.48 42.02 6.51
CA GLY A 1002 41.32 40.81 6.58
C GLY A 1002 41.01 39.87 7.74
N LYS A 1003 40.05 40.19 8.62
CA LYS A 1003 39.61 39.27 9.69
C LYS A 1003 38.75 38.14 9.12
N LEU A 1004 38.81 36.98 9.77
CA LEU A 1004 38.00 35.82 9.39
C LEU A 1004 36.52 36.09 9.65
N MET A 1005 35.66 35.73 8.69
CA MET A 1005 34.21 35.87 8.73
C MET A 1005 33.52 34.51 8.86
N THR A 1006 33.92 33.53 8.04
CA THR A 1006 33.38 32.17 8.06
C THR A 1006 34.51 31.16 7.92
N GLU A 1007 34.44 30.04 8.64
CA GLU A 1007 35.31 28.88 8.44
C GLU A 1007 34.50 27.58 8.60
N CYS A 1008 34.58 26.71 7.60
CA CYS A 1008 33.96 25.39 7.64
C CYS A 1008 34.71 24.39 6.77
N THR A 1009 34.35 23.11 6.86
CA THR A 1009 34.92 22.05 6.02
C THR A 1009 33.81 21.35 5.23
N TYR A 1010 34.07 21.12 3.95
CA TYR A 1010 33.20 20.36 3.07
C TYR A 1010 33.82 19.01 2.70
N PHE A 1011 32.98 18.00 2.53
CA PHE A 1011 33.31 16.74 1.89
C PHE A 1011 32.41 16.58 0.66
N TYR A 1012 32.97 16.85 -0.53
CA TYR A 1012 32.27 16.76 -1.81
C TYR A 1012 30.89 17.46 -1.90
N GLY A 1013 30.75 18.60 -1.22
CA GLY A 1013 29.52 19.40 -1.18
C GLY A 1013 28.80 19.35 0.16
N GLU A 1014 29.02 18.32 0.96
CA GLU A 1014 28.40 18.16 2.27
C GLU A 1014 29.23 18.79 3.38
N LEU A 1015 28.59 19.47 4.35
CA LEU A 1015 29.28 20.02 5.50
C LEU A 1015 29.73 18.91 6.45
N VAL A 1016 30.96 19.02 6.96
CA VAL A 1016 31.52 18.11 7.95
C VAL A 1016 32.30 18.87 9.02
N GLY A 1017 32.14 18.47 10.28
CA GLY A 1017 32.77 19.10 11.42
C GLY A 1017 32.22 20.51 11.70
N SER A 1018 33.08 21.40 12.19
CA SER A 1018 32.65 22.71 12.65
C SER A 1018 32.39 23.69 11.49
N TYR A 1019 31.28 24.41 11.60
CA TYR A 1019 30.94 25.60 10.84
C TYR A 1019 30.93 26.79 11.80
N ILE A 1020 31.88 27.71 11.64
CA ILE A 1020 32.06 28.84 12.54
C ILE A 1020 31.89 30.14 11.77
N GLN A 1021 31.11 31.05 12.32
CA GLN A 1021 31.01 32.43 11.85
C GLN A 1021 31.52 33.37 12.91
N TYR A 1022 32.09 34.49 12.48
CA TYR A 1022 32.60 35.55 13.33
C TYR A 1022 31.87 36.86 13.02
N TYR A 1023 31.95 37.81 13.96
CA TYR A 1023 31.57 39.20 13.76
C TYR A 1023 32.76 40.01 13.22
N PRO A 1024 32.53 41.23 12.67
CA PRO A 1024 33.62 42.10 12.20
C PRO A 1024 34.66 42.49 13.28
N ASN A 1025 34.31 42.37 14.57
CA ASN A 1025 35.25 42.58 15.68
C ASN A 1025 36.12 41.35 15.99
N GLY A 1026 35.90 40.21 15.33
CA GLY A 1026 36.63 38.95 15.51
C GLY A 1026 36.04 38.00 16.56
N ASN A 1027 34.99 38.41 17.29
CA ASN A 1027 34.28 37.50 18.21
C ASN A 1027 33.47 36.48 17.42
N LYS A 1028 33.30 35.25 17.94
CA LYS A 1028 32.39 34.26 17.35
C LYS A 1028 30.96 34.84 17.28
N LYS A 1029 30.28 34.61 16.16
CA LYS A 1029 28.86 34.89 15.90
C LYS A 1029 28.02 33.63 16.06
N SER A 1030 28.47 32.53 15.46
CA SER A 1030 27.85 31.22 15.59
C SER A 1030 28.87 30.10 15.43
N GLU A 1031 28.57 28.94 16.01
CA GLU A 1031 29.36 27.72 15.88
C GLU A 1031 28.42 26.53 15.84
N ARG A 1032 28.46 25.78 14.75
CA ARG A 1032 27.60 24.61 14.51
C ARG A 1032 28.50 23.43 14.18
N ASN A 1033 28.06 22.22 14.48
CA ASN A 1033 28.76 21.02 14.11
C ASN A 1033 27.91 20.18 13.17
N TYR A 1034 28.55 19.61 12.14
CA TYR A 1034 27.91 18.83 11.10
C TYR A 1034 28.51 17.42 11.03
N LYS A 1035 27.66 16.42 10.92
CA LYS A 1035 28.03 15.03 10.71
C LYS A 1035 27.18 14.50 9.55
N TYR A 1036 27.85 13.96 8.54
CA TYR A 1036 27.22 13.47 7.31
C TYR A 1036 26.35 14.50 6.56
N GLY A 1037 26.67 15.80 6.67
CA GLY A 1037 25.86 16.88 6.07
C GLY A 1037 24.77 17.44 6.99
N ASP A 1038 24.39 16.70 8.04
CA ASP A 1038 23.37 17.09 9.00
C ASP A 1038 23.95 17.81 10.23
N LEU A 1039 23.16 18.70 10.83
CA LEU A 1039 23.51 19.28 12.13
C LEU A 1039 23.54 18.18 13.20
N ASP A 1040 24.65 18.08 13.93
CA ASP A 1040 24.85 17.04 14.93
C ASP A 1040 25.70 17.55 16.09
N GLY A 1041 25.14 17.49 17.30
CA GLY A 1041 25.68 18.04 18.52
C GLY A 1041 25.22 19.47 18.81
N ALA A 1042 25.97 20.16 19.67
CA ALA A 1042 25.64 21.49 20.14
C ALA A 1042 25.90 22.58 19.07
N SER A 1043 24.90 23.43 18.86
CA SER A 1043 24.92 24.63 18.05
C SER A 1043 24.87 25.86 18.97
N TYR A 1044 25.79 26.80 18.77
CA TYR A 1044 25.97 27.99 19.58
C TYR A 1044 25.74 29.24 18.74
N LYS A 1045 25.08 30.25 19.32
CA LYS A 1045 25.07 31.63 18.83
C LYS A 1045 25.54 32.56 19.93
N TYR A 1046 26.24 33.62 19.57
CA TYR A 1046 26.85 34.56 20.50
C TYR A 1046 26.38 35.99 20.22
N TYR A 1047 26.43 36.84 21.24
CA TYR A 1047 26.29 38.29 21.09
C TYR A 1047 27.58 38.92 20.54
N LEU A 1048 27.50 40.16 20.04
CA LEU A 1048 28.65 40.91 19.54
C LEU A 1048 29.78 41.05 20.57
N ASN A 1049 29.43 41.09 21.86
CA ASN A 1049 30.37 41.16 22.99
C ASN A 1049 31.05 39.81 23.32
N GLY A 1050 30.73 38.73 22.59
CA GLY A 1050 31.29 37.38 22.77
C GLY A 1050 30.60 36.52 23.83
N LYS A 1051 29.57 37.02 24.53
CA LYS A 1051 28.76 36.22 25.46
C LYS A 1051 27.82 35.31 24.69
N LEU A 1052 27.53 34.13 25.24
CA LEU A 1052 26.60 33.17 24.64
C LEU A 1052 25.19 33.78 24.58
N LYS A 1053 24.52 33.67 23.43
CA LYS A 1053 23.13 34.10 23.18
C LYS A 1053 22.19 32.90 23.20
N GLU A 1054 22.57 31.84 22.51
CA GLU A 1054 21.73 30.66 22.33
C GLU A 1054 22.60 29.39 22.23
N LEU A 1055 22.13 28.31 22.83
CA LEU A 1055 22.63 26.95 22.67
C LEU A 1055 21.44 26.09 22.21
N GLU A 1056 21.61 25.26 21.20
CA GLU A 1056 20.62 24.28 20.75
C GLU A 1056 21.32 22.94 20.48
N GLU A 1057 20.72 21.83 20.88
CA GLU A 1057 21.23 20.48 20.60
C GLU A 1057 20.52 19.87 19.38
N TYR A 1058 21.30 19.24 18.50
CA TYR A 1058 20.83 18.57 17.30
C TYR A 1058 21.36 17.15 17.22
N GLN A 1059 20.59 16.28 16.56
CA GLN A 1059 20.99 14.91 16.21
C GLN A 1059 20.43 14.62 14.82
N MET A 1060 21.30 14.29 13.85
CA MET A 1060 20.91 14.04 12.44
C MET A 1060 19.94 15.10 11.89
N GLY A 1061 20.21 16.38 12.16
CA GLY A 1061 19.43 17.52 11.65
C GLY A 1061 18.20 17.87 12.48
N GLU A 1062 17.76 17.01 13.40
CA GLU A 1062 16.61 17.24 14.26
C GLU A 1062 17.01 17.90 15.58
N ARG A 1063 16.27 18.91 16.03
CA ARG A 1063 16.44 19.47 17.39
C ARG A 1063 16.04 18.40 18.41
N ASN A 1064 16.98 17.98 19.23
CA ASN A 1064 16.79 16.93 20.22
C ASN A 1064 17.63 17.27 21.45
N GLY A 1065 17.00 17.42 22.62
CA GLY A 1065 17.67 17.80 23.87
C GLY A 1065 17.40 19.25 24.32
N GLU A 1066 18.37 19.86 25.01
CA GLU A 1066 18.18 21.20 25.60
C GLU A 1066 18.50 22.33 24.62
N ALA A 1067 17.69 23.38 24.64
CA ALA A 1067 17.99 24.66 24.01
C ALA A 1067 17.95 25.79 25.04
N LYS A 1068 19.07 26.49 25.25
CA LYS A 1068 19.23 27.51 26.29
C LYS A 1068 19.35 28.89 25.67
N ILE A 1069 18.59 29.85 26.20
CA ILE A 1069 18.68 31.27 25.81
C ILE A 1069 19.27 32.07 26.96
N PHE A 1070 20.22 32.94 26.65
CA PHE A 1070 20.94 33.77 27.62
C PHE A 1070 20.73 35.25 27.34
N SER A 1071 20.91 36.09 28.37
CA SER A 1071 20.91 37.55 28.23
C SER A 1071 22.25 38.06 27.69
N GLU A 1072 22.30 39.31 27.23
CA GLU A 1072 23.56 39.93 26.77
C GLU A 1072 24.63 40.05 27.88
N LYS A 1073 24.21 39.94 29.16
CA LYS A 1073 25.10 39.85 30.33
C LYS A 1073 25.60 38.42 30.61
N GLY A 1074 25.02 37.40 29.96
CA GLY A 1074 25.37 35.99 30.11
C GLY A 1074 24.52 35.24 31.15
N GLU A 1075 23.40 35.80 31.60
CA GLU A 1075 22.48 35.14 32.54
C GLU A 1075 21.54 34.20 31.76
N LEU A 1076 21.32 32.97 32.24
CA LEU A 1076 20.35 32.05 31.64
C LEU A 1076 18.93 32.62 31.79
N LEU A 1077 18.23 32.80 30.69
CA LEU A 1077 16.87 33.34 30.65
C LEU A 1077 15.80 32.25 30.58
N LYS A 1078 16.04 31.22 29.77
CA LYS A 1078 15.11 30.09 29.55
C LYS A 1078 15.88 28.86 29.08
N THR A 1079 15.37 27.68 29.45
CA THR A 1079 15.75 26.39 28.86
C THR A 1079 14.52 25.74 28.23
N TYR A 1080 14.60 25.41 26.95
CA TYR A 1080 13.60 24.66 26.20
C TYR A 1080 14.07 23.21 26.05
N ILE A 1081 13.14 22.26 26.07
CA ILE A 1081 13.44 20.86 25.81
C ILE A 1081 12.77 20.47 24.49
N TYR A 1082 13.52 19.85 23.59
CA TYR A 1082 13.04 19.39 22.28
C TYR A 1082 13.13 17.86 22.18
N TYR A 1083 12.13 17.30 21.50
CA TYR A 1083 12.07 15.89 21.09
C TYR A 1083 11.70 15.88 19.61
N SER A 1084 12.62 15.43 18.75
CA SER A 1084 12.43 15.32 17.29
C SER A 1084 11.80 16.56 16.67
N ASN A 1085 12.44 17.71 16.84
CA ASN A 1085 11.98 19.05 16.44
C ASN A 1085 10.77 19.63 17.20
N THR A 1086 10.04 18.83 17.97
CA THR A 1086 8.90 19.29 18.76
C THR A 1086 9.34 19.79 20.13
N MET A 1087 8.96 21.01 20.49
CA MET A 1087 9.25 21.58 21.80
C MET A 1087 8.33 20.95 22.85
N ILE A 1088 8.92 20.27 23.83
CA ILE A 1088 8.19 19.52 24.86
C ILE A 1088 8.34 20.08 26.27
N ASP A 1089 9.20 21.07 26.56
CA ASP A 1089 9.18 21.70 27.89
C ASP A 1089 9.85 23.07 27.89
N VAL A 1090 9.53 23.89 28.90
CA VAL A 1090 10.18 25.19 29.14
C VAL A 1090 10.46 25.36 30.64
N LYS A 1091 11.73 25.40 31.01
CA LYS A 1091 12.20 25.74 32.36
C LYS A 1091 12.62 27.22 32.37
N LYS A 1092 12.04 27.98 33.30
CA LYS A 1092 12.38 29.40 33.51
C LYS A 1092 13.55 29.54 34.47
#